data_AF-A0A166ZEV0-F1
#
_entry.id   AF-A0A166ZEV0-F1
#
_cell.length_a   1.000
_cell.length_b   1.000
_cell.length_c   1.000
_cell.angle_alpha   90.00
_cell.angle_beta   90.00
_cell.angle_gamma   90.00
#
_symmetry.space_group_name_H-M   'P 1'
#
loop_
_entity.id
_entity.type
_entity.pdbx_description
1 polymer ?
#
loop_
_entity_poly.entity_id
_entity_poly.type
_entity_poly.pdbx_seq_one_letter_code
_entity_poly.pdbx_strand_id
1 'polypeptide(L)'
;MSINLVEASISDLHAALSSSITATELVARYLQRIATYDTRGPALNSIVHINPDLFNEAAASDDRRANGTTLGPLDGIPYLLKDGFKYKGMTVSAGSPAFKDLMSNEDAFLAAQLKAAGAICIGKTNMPPMAAGGMQRGLYGRAESPYNPDYLTAAFWSGSSNGSATAAAASFAAFSIGTETVSSGRSPASNNALVAYTPSRGILSCRGVWQLYPTCDVMVPHTRTVSDMLTILDVLTQKDAITEGDFWREQPFVKLPSIPTTPHSTYADPSALQGRRFAIPKMYLGLHDPRAKSTHVSSSVKALFARARSDIEVLGGAVVETEFPVVTNYEDDSLSNQANNVRGAPEDWNQLERGKIIAYTWDDFLITNKDPALRSLSAVDGHQLFPKPPGYLPDKFLETKNAISYPGLIDIVRTGRTSVFDIPGMEQTLLALEAQRKCDLEDWMDQHGIDAVVFPANGGIARADLEENEESARFAHLNGVKYSNGNRALRHLGIPTVSVTMGVMEDTGVPVNLTFAGKAYSDGDLLRYAYAFEEGTRRRVAPKMTPALESDVIPTGVRSVEGRGRRVRVSVEGERTKLSRGIYELQIRGDVDATTEEVDLQIYVEGRRVDEVLVQRGDNGKWSATIQQTPVIEGRPQGRDAVILADQTLVRTLTQLGGALTFTLLVIFFLDRNYRVLPNAIHGYMPTHHHGFVVTDITIVQCSSINLFSSCDLDPAIWHRIDKELYLGRAWASTAYLYISRKHEEDLTAADKVVMDMTVGRLNPAQAAAQDNKANNNKNGEWESRPGGLWVKRSGNKKSSDSDDVITDVDILFGDDAVEARDGWAITGNQLLLDTGGSLLSVHLTIRRGAPKERKKPEPRIGHNGKFKIMQIGDLHLSNGVGECREPVPKGYAGGKCEADPRTLDFVNKMLDEENPDFVVLSGDQVNGDTAPDAPTAMFKIASILARRKIPYAGIFGNHDDEKTMSRARQMALMETLPFSLSRPGPADIDGVGNYYVEILARSGQHSAVTMYLMDTHSYSPDERKYPGYDWLKPNQIEWFRNTAAGLKKAHSEYSHTHMDIAFIHIPLTEYATPELPRVGEWKEGVTAPVYNSGFRDALVEQGVLMVSAGHDHCNDYCLLSLQNVTRTDTKPPPPDQQPPPQMQKPALWMCYAGGVGFGGYAGYGGYVRRLRVFDIDTNAASITTWKRVEHGDTAGKIDWQVIVDGGKPVPPPPPPPPPPADQKPAPPPPAVQDIHE
;
A
#
# COMPACT_ATOMS: atom_id res chain seq x y z
N MET A 1 -53.57 -19.90 -17.77
CA MET A 1 -52.56 -18.90 -17.38
C MET A 1 -51.21 -19.62 -17.35
N SER A 2 -50.10 -18.91 -17.23
CA SER A 2 -48.77 -19.51 -17.05
C SER A 2 -47.95 -18.64 -16.09
N ILE A 3 -47.05 -19.27 -15.35
CA ILE A 3 -46.07 -18.61 -14.48
C ILE A 3 -44.73 -18.60 -15.22
N ASN A 4 -44.02 -17.48 -15.20
CA ASN A 4 -42.66 -17.40 -15.76
C ASN A 4 -41.65 -17.40 -14.62
N LEU A 5 -40.60 -18.23 -14.68
CA LEU A 5 -39.54 -18.23 -13.66
C LEU A 5 -38.89 -16.84 -13.50
N VAL A 6 -38.79 -16.08 -14.58
CA VAL A 6 -38.30 -14.70 -14.54
C VAL A 6 -39.30 -13.84 -13.79
N GLU A 7 -38.82 -13.24 -12.70
CA GLU A 7 -39.63 -12.44 -11.76
C GLU A 7 -40.74 -13.19 -11.01
N ALA A 8 -40.79 -14.54 -11.04
CA ALA A 8 -41.69 -15.29 -10.15
C ALA A 8 -41.33 -15.03 -8.68
N SER A 9 -42.36 -14.76 -7.87
CA SER A 9 -42.24 -14.68 -6.41
C SER A 9 -42.15 -16.08 -5.79
N ILE A 10 -41.72 -16.17 -4.53
CA ILE A 10 -41.73 -17.42 -3.77
C ILE A 10 -43.15 -17.98 -3.70
N SER A 11 -44.16 -17.12 -3.56
CA SER A 11 -45.57 -17.52 -3.54
C SER A 11 -46.01 -18.14 -4.87
N ASP A 12 -45.61 -17.57 -6.01
CA ASP A 12 -45.93 -18.12 -7.33
C ASP A 12 -45.30 -19.50 -7.51
N LEU A 13 -44.02 -19.65 -7.14
CA LEU A 13 -43.30 -20.92 -7.22
C LEU A 13 -43.91 -21.98 -6.29
N HIS A 14 -44.28 -21.60 -5.06
CA HIS A 14 -44.95 -22.50 -4.12
C HIS A 14 -46.32 -22.98 -4.65
N ALA A 15 -47.08 -22.08 -5.28
CA ALA A 15 -48.35 -22.41 -5.92
C ALA A 15 -48.16 -23.32 -7.14
N ALA A 16 -47.13 -23.08 -7.95
CA ALA A 16 -46.74 -23.93 -9.07
C ALA A 16 -46.36 -25.35 -8.59
N LEU A 17 -45.56 -25.45 -7.53
CA LEU A 17 -45.16 -26.73 -6.94
C LEU A 17 -46.37 -27.54 -6.42
N SER A 18 -47.43 -26.84 -6.01
CA SER A 18 -48.64 -27.47 -5.48
C SER A 18 -49.61 -27.94 -6.57
N SER A 19 -49.40 -27.58 -7.83
CA SER A 19 -50.43 -27.75 -8.88
C SER A 19 -49.94 -28.09 -10.28
N SER A 20 -48.69 -27.77 -10.62
CA SER A 20 -48.25 -27.66 -12.03
C SER A 20 -46.87 -28.26 -12.31
N ILE A 21 -45.94 -28.26 -11.34
CA ILE A 21 -44.55 -28.69 -11.53
C ILE A 21 -44.00 -29.36 -10.26
N THR A 22 -42.95 -30.18 -10.38
CA THR A 22 -42.19 -30.73 -9.23
C THR A 22 -41.00 -29.85 -8.87
N ALA A 23 -40.45 -30.00 -7.66
CA ALA A 23 -39.22 -29.34 -7.25
C ALA A 23 -38.03 -29.80 -8.10
N THR A 24 -37.99 -31.08 -8.47
CA THR A 24 -36.98 -31.64 -9.38
C THR A 24 -36.99 -30.93 -10.73
N GLU A 25 -38.17 -30.75 -11.32
CA GLU A 25 -38.31 -30.07 -12.61
C GLU A 25 -38.04 -28.56 -12.49
N LEU A 26 -38.49 -27.92 -11.40
CA LEU A 26 -38.19 -26.51 -11.12
C LEU A 26 -36.69 -26.25 -11.06
N VAL A 27 -35.94 -27.08 -10.35
CA VAL A 27 -34.48 -27.01 -10.26
C VAL A 27 -33.82 -27.24 -11.63
N ALA A 28 -34.29 -28.21 -12.41
CA ALA A 28 -33.77 -28.47 -13.74
C ALA A 28 -33.92 -27.24 -14.66
N ARG A 29 -35.07 -26.54 -14.60
CA ARG A 29 -35.30 -25.31 -15.36
C ARG A 29 -34.37 -24.17 -14.92
N TYR A 30 -34.12 -24.00 -13.62
CA TYR A 30 -33.10 -23.05 -13.14
C TYR A 30 -31.69 -23.40 -13.63
N LEU A 31 -31.29 -24.68 -13.59
CA LEU A 31 -30.00 -25.13 -14.12
C LEU A 31 -29.86 -24.84 -15.62
N GLN A 32 -30.94 -24.93 -16.39
CA GLN A 32 -30.96 -24.55 -17.80
C GLN A 32 -30.71 -23.05 -17.99
N ARG A 33 -31.33 -22.18 -17.16
CA ARG A 33 -31.04 -20.74 -17.16
C ARG A 33 -29.58 -20.46 -16.81
N ILE A 34 -29.06 -21.09 -15.76
CA ILE A 34 -27.67 -20.97 -15.32
C ILE A 34 -26.72 -21.37 -16.46
N ALA A 35 -26.96 -22.53 -17.07
CA ALA A 35 -26.13 -23.01 -18.17
C ALA A 35 -26.19 -22.10 -19.42
N THR A 36 -27.31 -21.39 -19.63
CA THR A 36 -27.49 -20.52 -20.80
C THR A 36 -26.84 -19.14 -20.61
N TYR A 37 -26.91 -18.59 -19.40
CA TYR A 37 -26.54 -17.20 -19.14
C TYR A 37 -25.35 -17.01 -18.20
N ASP A 38 -25.15 -17.91 -17.24
CA ASP A 38 -24.06 -17.80 -16.27
C ASP A 38 -22.76 -18.37 -16.81
N THR A 39 -22.84 -19.55 -17.43
CA THR A 39 -21.67 -20.24 -18.01
C THR A 39 -21.46 -19.92 -19.49
N ARG A 40 -22.51 -19.47 -20.18
CA ARG A 40 -22.58 -19.21 -21.62
C ARG A 40 -23.23 -17.86 -21.88
N GLY A 41 -23.37 -17.50 -23.16
CA GLY A 41 -24.05 -16.26 -23.58
C GLY A 41 -23.32 -15.04 -22.99
N PRO A 42 -23.97 -14.25 -22.10
CA PRO A 42 -23.31 -13.14 -21.41
C PRO A 42 -22.22 -13.56 -20.42
N ALA A 43 -22.12 -14.85 -20.05
CA ALA A 43 -21.08 -15.41 -19.21
C ALA A 43 -20.93 -14.69 -17.86
N LEU A 44 -22.04 -14.57 -17.13
CA LEU A 44 -22.13 -13.77 -15.91
C LEU A 44 -21.26 -14.27 -14.75
N ASN A 45 -20.80 -15.52 -14.76
CA ASN A 45 -19.83 -16.08 -13.81
C ASN A 45 -20.20 -15.84 -12.33
N SER A 46 -21.49 -15.94 -12.02
CA SER A 46 -22.06 -15.69 -10.70
C SER A 46 -22.12 -16.93 -9.82
N ILE A 47 -22.11 -18.14 -10.40
CA ILE A 47 -22.17 -19.42 -9.67
C ILE A 47 -20.88 -20.21 -9.90
N VAL A 48 -20.23 -20.63 -8.82
CA VAL A 48 -18.88 -21.24 -8.85
C VAL A 48 -18.90 -22.74 -8.57
N HIS A 49 -19.88 -23.22 -7.81
CA HIS A 49 -20.10 -24.66 -7.56
C HIS A 49 -21.59 -24.98 -7.59
N ILE A 50 -21.94 -26.09 -8.24
CA ILE A 50 -23.29 -26.68 -8.14
C ILE A 50 -23.27 -27.72 -7.02
N ASN A 51 -24.32 -27.75 -6.21
CA ASN A 51 -24.50 -28.74 -5.15
C ASN A 51 -24.63 -30.15 -5.78
N PRO A 52 -23.75 -31.10 -5.46
CA PRO A 52 -23.83 -32.46 -6.02
C PRO A 52 -25.09 -33.21 -5.56
N ASP A 53 -25.67 -32.85 -4.41
CA ASP A 53 -26.88 -33.46 -3.85
C ASP A 53 -28.17 -32.73 -4.26
N LEU A 54 -28.07 -31.73 -5.15
CA LEU A 54 -29.18 -30.87 -5.57
C LEU A 54 -30.47 -31.63 -5.94
N PHE A 55 -30.36 -32.66 -6.79
CA PHE A 55 -31.52 -33.45 -7.21
C PHE A 55 -32.02 -34.41 -6.12
N ASN A 56 -31.16 -34.83 -5.19
CA ASN A 56 -31.58 -35.62 -4.03
C ASN A 56 -32.43 -34.76 -3.08
N GLU A 57 -32.02 -33.51 -2.83
CA GLU A 57 -32.78 -32.54 -2.03
C GLU A 57 -34.14 -32.21 -2.69
N ALA A 58 -34.14 -32.00 -4.01
CA ALA A 58 -35.36 -31.73 -4.77
C ALA A 58 -36.34 -32.91 -4.75
N ALA A 59 -35.86 -34.13 -5.01
CA ALA A 59 -36.69 -35.33 -4.95
C ALA A 59 -37.27 -35.57 -3.56
N ALA A 60 -36.52 -35.25 -2.49
CA ALA A 60 -37.04 -35.36 -1.12
C ALA A 60 -38.17 -34.36 -0.85
N SER A 61 -38.16 -33.17 -1.46
CA SER A 61 -39.29 -32.22 -1.41
C SER A 61 -40.51 -32.76 -2.15
N ASP A 62 -40.30 -33.35 -3.33
CA ASP A 62 -41.36 -33.97 -4.12
C ASP A 62 -42.02 -35.14 -3.36
N ASP A 63 -41.22 -35.99 -2.70
CA ASP A 63 -41.72 -37.08 -1.86
C ASP A 63 -42.56 -36.56 -0.69
N ARG A 64 -42.11 -35.49 0.00
CA ARG A 64 -42.91 -34.86 1.07
C ARG A 64 -44.22 -34.30 0.53
N ARG A 65 -44.19 -33.66 -0.64
CA ARG A 65 -45.37 -33.07 -1.26
C ARG A 65 -46.39 -34.13 -1.70
N ALA A 66 -45.93 -35.21 -2.32
CA ALA A 66 -46.76 -36.35 -2.70
C ALA A 66 -47.41 -37.04 -1.49
N ASN A 67 -46.75 -37.02 -0.34
CA ASN A 67 -47.27 -37.56 0.92
C ASN A 67 -48.11 -36.57 1.74
N GLY A 68 -48.30 -35.32 1.27
CA GLY A 68 -49.03 -34.29 2.00
C GLY A 68 -48.34 -33.78 3.27
N THR A 69 -47.01 -33.92 3.35
CA THR A 69 -46.17 -33.55 4.52
C THR A 69 -45.18 -32.44 4.18
N THR A 70 -45.61 -31.42 3.42
CA THR A 70 -44.77 -30.26 3.09
C THR A 70 -44.34 -29.49 4.35
N LEU A 71 -43.09 -29.01 4.37
CA LEU A 71 -42.49 -28.37 5.55
C LEU A 71 -42.85 -26.89 5.73
N GLY A 72 -43.38 -26.24 4.69
CA GLY A 72 -43.80 -24.84 4.75
C GLY A 72 -43.67 -24.12 3.40
N PRO A 73 -43.70 -22.77 3.40
CA PRO A 73 -43.64 -21.96 2.19
C PRO A 73 -42.36 -22.16 1.36
N LEU A 74 -41.24 -22.50 2.01
CA LEU A 74 -39.95 -22.70 1.34
C LEU A 74 -39.68 -24.15 0.91
N ASP A 75 -40.58 -25.10 1.20
CA ASP A 75 -40.36 -26.49 0.79
C ASP A 75 -40.34 -26.59 -0.74
N GLY A 76 -39.22 -27.03 -1.30
CA GLY A 76 -38.99 -27.13 -2.74
C GLY A 76 -38.51 -25.85 -3.42
N ILE A 77 -38.29 -24.76 -2.68
CA ILE A 77 -37.88 -23.47 -3.24
C ILE A 77 -36.35 -23.41 -3.41
N PRO A 78 -35.82 -23.19 -4.63
CA PRO A 78 -34.37 -23.16 -4.85
C PRO A 78 -33.72 -21.83 -4.43
N TYR A 79 -32.54 -21.91 -3.83
CA TYR A 79 -31.73 -20.76 -3.41
C TYR A 79 -30.23 -20.96 -3.66
N LEU A 80 -29.46 -19.88 -3.51
CA LEU A 80 -28.00 -19.87 -3.66
C LEU A 80 -27.31 -19.28 -2.42
N LEU A 81 -26.10 -19.74 -2.13
CA LEU A 81 -25.27 -19.25 -1.02
C LEU A 81 -24.00 -18.60 -1.53
N LYS A 82 -23.51 -17.52 -0.89
CA LYS A 82 -22.14 -17.03 -1.11
C LYS A 82 -21.11 -18.11 -0.76
N ASP A 83 -19.97 -18.12 -1.44
CA ASP A 83 -18.95 -19.15 -1.28
C ASP A 83 -18.40 -19.26 0.17
N GLY A 84 -18.37 -18.17 0.93
CA GLY A 84 -17.91 -18.16 2.33
C GLY A 84 -18.81 -18.87 3.36
N PHE A 85 -19.97 -19.41 2.97
CA PHE A 85 -20.83 -20.19 3.89
C PHE A 85 -20.41 -21.66 3.97
N LYS A 86 -20.35 -22.26 5.15
CA LYS A 86 -20.26 -23.73 5.24
C LYS A 86 -21.54 -24.37 4.68
N TYR A 87 -21.38 -25.38 3.83
CA TYR A 87 -22.46 -26.27 3.40
C TYR A 87 -21.88 -27.67 3.33
N LYS A 88 -22.39 -28.58 4.17
CA LYS A 88 -21.76 -29.88 4.42
C LYS A 88 -21.55 -30.64 3.10
N GLY A 89 -20.31 -31.10 2.88
CA GLY A 89 -19.93 -31.82 1.66
C GLY A 89 -19.56 -30.93 0.47
N MET A 90 -19.59 -29.61 0.62
CA MET A 90 -19.09 -28.64 -0.36
C MET A 90 -17.89 -27.87 0.16
N THR A 91 -17.10 -27.31 -0.76
CA THR A 91 -15.98 -26.43 -0.41
C THR A 91 -16.46 -25.11 0.20
N VAL A 92 -15.62 -24.53 1.05
CA VAL A 92 -15.80 -23.18 1.63
C VAL A 92 -14.52 -22.37 1.42
N SER A 93 -14.29 -21.95 0.17
CA SER A 93 -13.01 -21.34 -0.22
C SER A 93 -12.91 -19.86 0.10
N ALA A 94 -14.04 -19.21 0.41
CA ALA A 94 -14.15 -17.77 0.54
C ALA A 94 -13.56 -17.02 -0.68
N GLY A 95 -13.65 -17.60 -1.88
CA GLY A 95 -13.08 -17.06 -3.11
C GLY A 95 -11.54 -17.01 -3.17
N SER A 96 -10.86 -17.61 -2.20
CA SER A 96 -9.40 -17.54 -2.07
C SER A 96 -8.70 -18.80 -2.59
N PRO A 97 -7.61 -18.65 -3.37
CA PRO A 97 -6.78 -19.79 -3.78
C PRO A 97 -6.23 -20.62 -2.62
N ALA A 98 -5.97 -20.00 -1.46
CA ALA A 98 -5.49 -20.68 -0.25
C ALA A 98 -6.47 -21.75 0.28
N PHE A 99 -7.77 -21.60 0.03
CA PHE A 99 -8.82 -22.46 0.58
C PHE A 99 -9.60 -23.22 -0.50
N LYS A 100 -9.04 -23.35 -1.71
CA LYS A 100 -9.70 -23.98 -2.87
C LYS A 100 -10.22 -25.40 -2.60
N ASP A 101 -9.53 -26.14 -1.72
CA ASP A 101 -9.81 -27.54 -1.38
C ASP A 101 -10.42 -27.70 0.02
N LEU A 102 -10.70 -26.60 0.74
CA LEU A 102 -11.20 -26.65 2.11
C LEU A 102 -12.66 -27.13 2.13
N MET A 103 -12.93 -28.26 2.78
CA MET A 103 -14.25 -28.89 2.81
C MET A 103 -15.03 -28.52 4.07
N SER A 104 -16.31 -28.18 3.91
CA SER A 104 -17.21 -27.89 5.04
C SER A 104 -17.57 -29.16 5.80
N ASN A 105 -17.37 -29.17 7.12
CA ASN A 105 -17.77 -30.30 7.99
C ASN A 105 -19.26 -30.31 8.36
N GLU A 106 -19.90 -29.15 8.36
CA GLU A 106 -21.30 -28.94 8.71
C GLU A 106 -21.94 -27.86 7.83
N ASP A 107 -23.25 -27.62 8.00
CA ASP A 107 -23.93 -26.49 7.40
C ASP A 107 -23.79 -25.25 8.30
N ALA A 108 -23.61 -24.07 7.70
CA ALA A 108 -23.81 -22.80 8.41
C ALA A 108 -25.21 -22.76 9.02
N PHE A 109 -25.40 -22.07 10.15
CA PHE A 109 -26.69 -22.11 10.87
C PHE A 109 -27.87 -21.72 9.97
N LEU A 110 -27.71 -20.64 9.20
CA LEU A 110 -28.73 -20.15 8.26
C LEU A 110 -29.04 -21.19 7.17
N ALA A 111 -28.00 -21.84 6.61
CA ALA A 111 -28.18 -22.90 5.63
C ALA A 111 -28.90 -24.12 6.23
N ALA A 112 -28.62 -24.46 7.49
CA ALA A 112 -29.33 -25.52 8.19
C ALA A 112 -30.81 -25.19 8.41
N GLN A 113 -31.17 -23.93 8.72
CA GLN A 113 -32.56 -23.50 8.82
C GLN A 113 -33.29 -23.59 7.49
N LEU A 114 -32.67 -23.12 6.40
CA LEU A 114 -33.24 -23.23 5.05
C LEU A 114 -33.45 -24.69 4.63
N LYS A 115 -32.44 -25.54 4.86
CA LYS A 115 -32.53 -26.99 4.59
C LYS A 115 -33.64 -27.64 5.42
N ALA A 116 -33.78 -27.28 6.70
CA ALA A 116 -34.85 -27.79 7.58
C ALA A 116 -36.25 -27.30 7.15
N ALA A 117 -36.35 -26.15 6.51
CA ALA A 117 -37.59 -25.65 5.91
C ALA A 117 -37.88 -26.28 4.53
N GLY A 118 -37.01 -27.15 4.03
CA GLY A 118 -37.15 -27.83 2.74
C GLY A 118 -36.70 -27.01 1.53
N ALA A 119 -36.04 -25.87 1.73
CA ALA A 119 -35.43 -25.10 0.65
C ALA A 119 -34.25 -25.87 0.04
N ILE A 120 -34.01 -25.68 -1.26
CA ILE A 120 -33.02 -26.47 -2.02
C ILE A 120 -31.83 -25.60 -2.39
N CYS A 121 -30.64 -25.97 -1.94
CA CYS A 121 -29.43 -25.21 -2.28
C CYS A 121 -28.94 -25.63 -3.67
N ILE A 122 -29.07 -24.74 -4.67
CA ILE A 122 -28.53 -24.98 -6.03
C ILE A 122 -27.00 -25.05 -5.99
N GLY A 123 -26.36 -24.22 -5.16
CA GLY A 123 -24.92 -24.11 -5.15
C GLY A 123 -24.37 -22.83 -4.52
N LYS A 124 -23.12 -22.54 -4.87
CA LYS A 124 -22.27 -21.50 -4.29
C LYS A 124 -22.03 -20.38 -5.29
N THR A 125 -22.07 -19.13 -4.84
CA THR A 125 -21.93 -17.93 -5.67
C THR A 125 -20.58 -17.24 -5.47
N ASN A 126 -20.12 -16.59 -6.54
CA ASN A 126 -18.80 -15.98 -6.65
C ASN A 126 -18.59 -14.83 -5.67
N MET A 127 -17.32 -14.62 -5.27
CA MET A 127 -16.86 -13.56 -4.38
C MET A 127 -15.34 -13.34 -4.53
N PRO A 128 -14.82 -12.13 -4.24
CA PRO A 128 -13.39 -11.89 -4.12
C PRO A 128 -12.79 -12.65 -2.92
N PRO A 129 -11.47 -12.87 -2.89
CA PRO A 129 -10.81 -13.58 -1.80
C PRO A 129 -11.12 -12.96 -0.43
N MET A 130 -11.47 -13.82 0.52
CA MET A 130 -11.71 -13.49 1.93
C MET A 130 -12.84 -12.48 2.17
N ALA A 131 -13.69 -12.24 1.16
CA ALA A 131 -14.63 -11.13 1.13
C ALA A 131 -13.98 -9.72 1.25
N ALA A 132 -12.65 -9.62 1.17
CA ALA A 132 -11.85 -8.43 1.47
C ALA A 132 -11.77 -7.42 0.31
N GLY A 133 -12.92 -7.15 -0.32
CA GLY A 133 -13.03 -6.27 -1.47
C GLY A 133 -14.44 -6.26 -2.04
N GLY A 134 -14.56 -6.03 -3.35
CA GLY A 134 -15.84 -6.08 -4.06
C GLY A 134 -15.77 -6.84 -5.36
N MET A 135 -15.05 -6.30 -6.33
CA MET A 135 -15.02 -6.80 -7.71
C MET A 135 -13.64 -7.27 -8.17
N GLN A 136 -12.67 -7.33 -7.25
CA GLN A 136 -11.39 -7.99 -7.50
C GLN A 136 -11.61 -9.45 -7.86
N ARG A 137 -10.77 -9.98 -8.74
CA ARG A 137 -10.83 -11.40 -9.12
C ARG A 137 -10.20 -12.28 -8.05
N GLY A 138 -10.90 -13.33 -7.67
CA GLY A 138 -10.40 -14.39 -6.80
C GLY A 138 -10.14 -15.70 -7.55
N LEU A 139 -10.20 -16.81 -6.82
CA LEU A 139 -10.07 -18.17 -7.33
C LEU A 139 -10.98 -18.44 -8.55
N TYR A 140 -12.16 -17.84 -8.57
CA TYR A 140 -13.18 -18.05 -9.60
C TYR A 140 -13.40 -16.83 -10.51
N GLY A 141 -12.45 -15.90 -10.58
CA GLY A 141 -12.64 -14.64 -11.31
C GLY A 141 -13.56 -13.68 -10.54
N ARG A 142 -14.50 -13.03 -11.25
CA ARG A 142 -15.56 -12.17 -10.68
C ARG A 142 -16.88 -12.37 -11.44
N ALA A 143 -18.01 -12.05 -10.82
CA ALA A 143 -19.30 -12.01 -11.52
C ALA A 143 -19.45 -10.73 -12.35
N GLU A 144 -20.22 -10.78 -13.44
CA GLU A 144 -20.53 -9.62 -14.29
C GLU A 144 -21.99 -9.18 -14.16
N SER A 145 -22.29 -7.96 -14.64
CA SER A 145 -23.61 -7.34 -14.49
C SER A 145 -24.63 -7.92 -15.48
N PRO A 146 -25.83 -8.35 -15.03
CA PRO A 146 -26.90 -8.80 -15.92
C PRO A 146 -27.67 -7.62 -16.56
N TYR A 147 -27.41 -6.37 -16.15
CA TYR A 147 -28.07 -5.17 -16.67
C TYR A 147 -27.27 -4.51 -17.80
N ASN A 148 -25.97 -4.35 -17.60
CA ASN A 148 -25.07 -3.71 -18.56
C ASN A 148 -23.63 -4.20 -18.34
N PRO A 149 -22.99 -4.84 -19.35
CA PRO A 149 -21.65 -5.41 -19.19
C PRO A 149 -20.54 -4.34 -19.10
N ASP A 150 -20.82 -3.08 -19.46
CA ASP A 150 -19.84 -1.99 -19.37
C ASP A 150 -19.66 -1.48 -17.94
N TYR A 151 -20.48 -1.94 -17.00
CA TYR A 151 -20.50 -1.49 -15.61
C TYR A 151 -20.45 -2.66 -14.64
N LEU A 152 -19.86 -2.42 -13.46
CA LEU A 152 -19.74 -3.45 -12.44
C LEU A 152 -21.09 -3.80 -11.80
N THR A 153 -21.25 -5.08 -11.48
CA THR A 153 -22.40 -5.61 -10.74
C THR A 153 -22.39 -5.24 -9.25
N ALA A 154 -21.33 -4.58 -8.75
CA ALA A 154 -21.24 -4.04 -7.39
C ALA A 154 -20.13 -2.97 -7.31
N ALA A 155 -20.03 -2.27 -6.18
CA ALA A 155 -18.90 -1.38 -5.91
C ALA A 155 -17.59 -2.17 -5.86
N PHE A 156 -16.54 -1.60 -6.46
CA PHE A 156 -15.28 -2.30 -6.64
C PHE A 156 -14.57 -2.65 -5.32
N TRP A 157 -14.64 -1.77 -4.32
CA TRP A 157 -13.92 -1.94 -3.05
C TRP A 157 -14.75 -2.57 -1.93
N SER A 158 -16.08 -2.60 -2.02
CA SER A 158 -16.93 -3.37 -1.10
C SER A 158 -18.26 -3.78 -1.75
N GLY A 159 -18.22 -4.96 -2.34
CA GLY A 159 -19.26 -5.55 -3.18
C GLY A 159 -19.16 -7.07 -3.25
N SER A 160 -18.61 -7.71 -2.20
CA SER A 160 -18.14 -9.09 -2.32
C SER A 160 -19.22 -10.15 -2.50
N SER A 161 -20.51 -9.83 -2.30
CA SER A 161 -21.63 -10.70 -2.71
C SER A 161 -22.05 -10.47 -4.17
N ASN A 162 -21.08 -10.21 -5.06
CA ASN A 162 -21.32 -9.94 -6.47
C ASN A 162 -22.05 -11.10 -7.18
N GLY A 163 -21.65 -12.36 -6.94
CA GLY A 163 -22.30 -13.52 -7.51
C GLY A 163 -23.73 -13.72 -6.98
N SER A 164 -23.95 -13.53 -5.67
CA SER A 164 -25.28 -13.71 -5.06
C SER A 164 -26.30 -12.75 -5.68
N ALA A 165 -25.96 -11.46 -5.77
CA ALA A 165 -26.84 -10.46 -6.34
C ALA A 165 -27.05 -10.64 -7.86
N THR A 166 -25.99 -10.89 -8.63
CA THR A 166 -26.15 -11.19 -10.07
C THR A 166 -27.09 -12.38 -10.28
N ALA A 167 -26.92 -13.47 -9.52
CA ALA A 167 -27.71 -14.68 -9.68
C ALA A 167 -29.19 -14.49 -9.29
N ALA A 168 -29.46 -13.80 -8.18
CA ALA A 168 -30.83 -13.51 -7.75
C ALA A 168 -31.55 -12.57 -8.73
N ALA A 169 -30.85 -11.57 -9.28
CA ALA A 169 -31.43 -10.64 -10.25
C ALA A 169 -31.65 -11.26 -11.62
N ALA A 170 -30.80 -12.20 -12.04
CA ALA A 170 -30.94 -12.97 -13.27
C ALA A 170 -31.93 -14.15 -13.13
N SER A 171 -32.64 -14.29 -12.00
CA SER A 171 -33.55 -15.40 -11.74
C SER A 171 -32.89 -16.78 -11.95
N PHE A 172 -31.67 -16.95 -11.42
CA PHE A 172 -31.00 -18.27 -11.35
C PHE A 172 -31.42 -19.07 -10.12
N ALA A 173 -32.09 -18.43 -9.17
CA ALA A 173 -32.78 -19.04 -8.05
C ALA A 173 -33.93 -18.12 -7.60
N ALA A 174 -34.76 -18.58 -6.66
CA ALA A 174 -35.80 -17.75 -6.07
C ALA A 174 -35.19 -16.58 -5.26
N PHE A 175 -34.15 -16.87 -4.48
CA PHE A 175 -33.40 -15.89 -3.68
C PHE A 175 -31.94 -16.35 -3.50
N SER A 176 -31.11 -15.50 -2.92
CA SER A 176 -29.73 -15.86 -2.55
C SER A 176 -29.35 -15.26 -1.20
N ILE A 177 -28.30 -15.80 -0.57
CA ILE A 177 -27.78 -15.29 0.71
C ILE A 177 -26.34 -14.83 0.53
N GLY A 178 -26.10 -13.55 0.80
CA GLY A 178 -24.81 -12.89 0.86
C GLY A 178 -24.36 -12.52 2.28
N THR A 179 -23.33 -11.68 2.37
CA THR A 179 -22.80 -11.14 3.63
C THR A 179 -22.36 -9.70 3.45
N GLU A 180 -22.33 -8.92 4.54
CA GLU A 180 -21.82 -7.56 4.52
C GLU A 180 -20.90 -7.23 5.68
N THR A 181 -19.73 -6.68 5.36
CA THR A 181 -18.75 -6.11 6.30
C THR A 181 -18.68 -4.58 6.23
N VAL A 182 -18.81 -4.00 5.04
CA VAL A 182 -18.85 -2.54 4.80
C VAL A 182 -20.09 -2.21 3.98
N SER A 183 -20.12 -2.61 2.71
CA SER A 183 -21.29 -2.51 1.82
C SER A 183 -21.48 -3.73 0.90
N SER A 184 -20.81 -4.85 1.19
CA SER A 184 -20.80 -6.05 0.36
C SER A 184 -22.15 -6.72 0.13
N GLY A 185 -23.21 -6.36 0.85
CA GLY A 185 -24.58 -6.83 0.64
C GLY A 185 -25.45 -5.81 -0.09
N ARG A 186 -25.47 -4.57 0.39
CA ARG A 186 -26.25 -3.46 -0.20
C ARG A 186 -25.75 -3.03 -1.56
N SER A 187 -24.43 -2.99 -1.75
CA SER A 187 -23.85 -2.52 -3.01
C SER A 187 -24.19 -3.43 -4.19
N PRO A 188 -23.98 -4.77 -4.11
CA PRO A 188 -24.43 -5.66 -5.17
C PRO A 188 -25.94 -5.62 -5.36
N ALA A 189 -26.73 -5.52 -4.29
CA ALA A 189 -28.18 -5.44 -4.41
C ALA A 189 -28.65 -4.19 -5.16
N SER A 190 -28.05 -3.04 -4.87
CA SER A 190 -28.31 -1.76 -5.54
C SER A 190 -28.08 -1.87 -7.05
N ASN A 191 -26.90 -2.36 -7.45
CA ASN A 191 -26.51 -2.52 -8.86
C ASN A 191 -27.29 -3.64 -9.58
N ASN A 192 -28.14 -4.39 -8.88
CA ASN A 192 -28.92 -5.50 -9.43
C ASN A 192 -30.44 -5.38 -9.19
N ALA A 193 -30.92 -4.23 -8.70
CA ALA A 193 -32.32 -3.95 -8.38
C ALA A 193 -32.94 -4.94 -7.38
N LEU A 194 -32.19 -5.38 -6.37
CA LEU A 194 -32.65 -6.36 -5.39
C LEU A 194 -32.96 -5.70 -4.06
N VAL A 195 -33.85 -6.34 -3.31
CA VAL A 195 -34.03 -6.04 -1.89
C VAL A 195 -32.87 -6.64 -1.10
N ALA A 196 -32.25 -5.83 -0.25
CA ALA A 196 -31.22 -6.28 0.69
C ALA A 196 -31.60 -5.85 2.10
N TYR A 197 -31.54 -6.79 3.04
CA TYR A 197 -31.70 -6.54 4.46
C TYR A 197 -30.38 -6.80 5.18
N THR A 198 -29.83 -5.76 5.81
CA THR A 198 -28.67 -5.87 6.69
C THR A 198 -29.16 -5.72 8.13
N PRO A 199 -29.20 -6.80 8.93
CA PRO A 199 -29.82 -6.79 10.23
C PRO A 199 -29.02 -6.02 11.29
N SER A 200 -29.69 -5.72 12.40
CA SER A 200 -29.05 -5.43 13.68
C SER A 200 -28.21 -6.61 14.17
N ARG A 201 -27.26 -6.33 15.05
CA ARG A 201 -26.33 -7.33 15.60
C ARG A 201 -27.08 -8.49 16.24
N GLY A 202 -26.70 -9.73 15.90
CA GLY A 202 -27.24 -10.95 16.52
C GLY A 202 -28.64 -11.37 16.07
N ILE A 203 -29.31 -10.64 15.17
CA ILE A 203 -30.63 -11.05 14.64
C ILE A 203 -30.50 -12.27 13.70
N LEU A 204 -29.53 -12.24 12.79
CA LEU A 204 -29.19 -13.39 11.95
C LEU A 204 -27.83 -13.95 12.39
N SER A 205 -27.79 -15.24 12.73
CA SER A 205 -26.56 -15.91 13.17
C SER A 205 -25.52 -15.95 12.04
N CYS A 206 -24.28 -15.61 12.39
CA CYS A 206 -23.12 -15.66 11.50
C CYS A 206 -22.31 -16.96 11.63
N ARG A 207 -22.80 -17.92 12.44
CA ARG A 207 -22.08 -19.18 12.69
C ARG A 207 -21.94 -20.03 11.42
N GLY A 208 -20.72 -20.48 11.19
CA GLY A 208 -20.35 -21.27 10.00
C GLY A 208 -20.17 -20.43 8.75
N VAL A 209 -19.92 -19.12 8.89
CA VAL A 209 -19.64 -18.22 7.76
C VAL A 209 -18.27 -17.60 7.91
N TRP A 210 -17.53 -17.51 6.80
CA TRP A 210 -16.24 -16.84 6.77
C TRP A 210 -16.40 -15.34 7.00
N GLN A 211 -15.92 -14.85 8.14
CA GLN A 211 -16.00 -13.45 8.56
C GLN A 211 -14.74 -12.70 8.11
N LEU A 212 -14.85 -11.40 7.80
CA LEU A 212 -13.72 -10.52 7.47
C LEU A 212 -13.39 -9.61 8.66
N TYR A 213 -14.35 -8.78 9.07
CA TYR A 213 -14.28 -7.99 10.31
C TYR A 213 -15.42 -8.46 11.20
N PRO A 214 -15.16 -9.37 12.15
CA PRO A 214 -16.20 -9.99 12.99
C PRO A 214 -17.08 -8.98 13.76
N THR A 215 -16.54 -7.79 14.04
CA THR A 215 -17.24 -6.64 14.64
C THR A 215 -18.29 -6.00 13.71
N CYS A 216 -18.19 -6.21 12.40
CA CYS A 216 -19.01 -5.59 11.37
C CYS A 216 -19.91 -6.59 10.63
N ASP A 217 -19.50 -7.86 10.57
CA ASP A 217 -20.08 -8.86 9.67
C ASP A 217 -21.53 -9.21 10.02
N VAL A 218 -22.37 -9.22 9.00
CA VAL A 218 -23.77 -9.67 9.07
C VAL A 218 -24.15 -10.49 7.85
N MET A 219 -25.15 -11.37 8.01
CA MET A 219 -25.78 -12.09 6.91
C MET A 219 -26.74 -11.18 6.16
N VAL A 220 -26.78 -11.30 4.82
CA VAL A 220 -27.61 -10.44 3.98
C VAL A 220 -28.38 -11.28 2.98
N PRO A 221 -29.68 -11.53 3.21
CA PRO A 221 -30.53 -12.12 2.20
C PRO A 221 -30.75 -11.14 1.04
N HIS A 222 -30.84 -11.68 -0.18
CA HIS A 222 -31.15 -10.95 -1.40
C HIS A 222 -32.39 -11.53 -2.08
N THR A 223 -33.42 -10.71 -2.25
CA THR A 223 -34.68 -11.09 -2.90
C THR A 223 -35.07 -10.07 -3.96
N ARG A 224 -35.96 -10.45 -4.89
CA ARG A 224 -36.47 -9.52 -5.91
C ARG A 224 -37.58 -8.62 -5.38
N THR A 225 -38.27 -9.06 -4.33
CA THR A 225 -39.36 -8.32 -3.67
C THR A 225 -39.20 -8.31 -2.16
N VAL A 226 -39.76 -7.31 -1.49
CA VAL A 226 -39.85 -7.25 -0.03
C VAL A 226 -40.75 -8.36 0.50
N SER A 227 -41.81 -8.74 -0.24
CA SER A 227 -42.66 -9.87 0.16
C SER A 227 -41.88 -11.19 0.26
N ASP A 228 -41.00 -11.46 -0.71
CA ASP A 228 -40.11 -12.62 -0.65
C ASP A 228 -39.12 -12.48 0.53
N MET A 229 -38.63 -11.27 0.81
CA MET A 229 -37.75 -11.00 1.95
C MET A 229 -38.43 -11.37 3.28
N LEU A 230 -39.68 -10.92 3.47
CA LEU A 230 -40.44 -11.23 4.68
C LEU A 230 -40.67 -12.74 4.82
N THR A 231 -40.97 -13.42 3.71
CA THR A 231 -41.20 -14.87 3.68
C THR A 231 -39.95 -15.65 4.10
N ILE A 232 -38.76 -15.28 3.60
CA ILE A 232 -37.53 -15.98 4.00
C ILE A 232 -37.14 -15.62 5.43
N LEU A 233 -37.36 -14.39 5.90
CA LEU A 233 -37.00 -13.99 7.25
C LEU A 233 -37.74 -14.79 8.33
N ASP A 234 -38.99 -15.20 8.10
CA ASP A 234 -39.70 -16.12 9.01
C ASP A 234 -38.96 -17.44 9.25
N VAL A 235 -38.12 -17.88 8.30
CA VAL A 235 -37.25 -19.06 8.44
C VAL A 235 -35.86 -18.70 8.98
N LEU A 236 -35.33 -17.52 8.66
CA LEU A 236 -33.95 -17.17 8.99
C LEU A 236 -33.76 -16.59 10.40
N THR A 237 -34.76 -15.88 10.94
CA THR A 237 -34.67 -15.23 12.27
C THR A 237 -34.94 -16.23 13.40
N GLN A 238 -34.12 -17.27 13.46
CA GLN A 238 -34.24 -18.33 14.46
C GLN A 238 -33.14 -18.22 15.51
N LYS A 239 -33.48 -18.59 16.75
CA LYS A 239 -32.50 -18.62 17.84
C LYS A 239 -31.49 -19.75 17.61
N ASP A 240 -30.23 -19.37 17.44
CA ASP A 240 -29.12 -20.31 17.45
C ASP A 240 -28.61 -20.49 18.89
N ALA A 241 -28.76 -21.70 19.44
CA ALA A 241 -28.33 -22.01 20.80
C ALA A 241 -26.80 -22.08 20.95
N ILE A 242 -26.09 -22.27 19.84
CA ILE A 242 -24.62 -22.29 19.81
C ILE A 242 -24.16 -20.88 19.42
N THR A 243 -23.32 -20.28 20.25
CA THR A 243 -22.76 -18.94 20.02
C THR A 243 -21.34 -18.99 19.47
N GLU A 244 -20.61 -20.10 19.67
CA GLU A 244 -19.25 -20.28 19.16
C GLU A 244 -19.16 -20.02 17.65
N GLY A 245 -18.28 -19.10 17.26
CA GLY A 245 -18.10 -18.68 15.87
C GLY A 245 -19.07 -17.57 15.40
N ASP A 246 -19.87 -17.02 16.31
CA ASP A 246 -20.70 -15.83 16.11
C ASP A 246 -20.24 -14.73 17.07
N PHE A 247 -19.35 -13.87 16.59
CA PHE A 247 -18.62 -12.90 17.40
C PHE A 247 -19.50 -12.08 18.36
N TRP A 248 -20.60 -11.52 17.87
CA TRP A 248 -21.46 -10.64 18.68
C TRP A 248 -22.33 -11.41 19.67
N ARG A 249 -22.72 -12.65 19.38
CA ARG A 249 -23.48 -13.48 20.31
C ARG A 249 -22.60 -14.19 21.34
N GLU A 250 -21.33 -14.37 21.03
CA GLU A 250 -20.35 -15.05 21.89
C GLU A 250 -19.67 -14.10 22.89
N GLN A 251 -19.41 -12.84 22.50
CA GLN A 251 -18.74 -11.87 23.37
C GLN A 251 -19.52 -11.63 24.69
N PRO A 252 -18.82 -11.43 25.83
CA PRO A 252 -19.46 -11.32 27.15
C PRO A 252 -19.77 -9.88 27.59
N PHE A 253 -19.41 -8.86 26.80
CA PHE A 253 -19.35 -7.46 27.25
C PHE A 253 -20.64 -6.67 27.00
N VAL A 254 -21.25 -6.86 25.83
CA VAL A 254 -22.46 -6.16 25.39
C VAL A 254 -23.64 -7.12 25.42
N LYS A 255 -24.68 -6.78 26.18
CA LYS A 255 -25.91 -7.57 26.20
C LYS A 255 -26.77 -7.25 24.98
N LEU A 256 -26.85 -8.20 24.04
CA LEU A 256 -27.78 -8.10 22.92
C LEU A 256 -29.22 -8.38 23.36
N PRO A 257 -30.22 -7.73 22.75
CA PRO A 257 -31.62 -8.05 22.97
C PRO A 257 -31.97 -9.42 22.36
N SER A 258 -33.09 -9.98 22.79
CA SER A 258 -33.63 -11.20 22.19
C SER A 258 -34.10 -10.93 20.75
N ILE A 259 -33.95 -11.95 19.90
CA ILE A 259 -34.48 -11.94 18.54
C ILE A 259 -36.01 -11.67 18.60
N PRO A 260 -36.54 -10.76 17.78
CA PRO A 260 -37.98 -10.53 17.66
C PRO A 260 -38.72 -11.82 17.32
N THR A 261 -39.84 -12.08 18.00
CA THR A 261 -40.71 -13.23 17.73
C THR A 261 -41.92 -12.88 16.86
N THR A 262 -42.04 -11.61 16.47
CA THR A 262 -43.12 -11.13 15.60
C THR A 262 -42.99 -11.76 14.22
N PRO A 263 -44.05 -12.39 13.68
CA PRO A 263 -44.03 -12.91 12.31
C PRO A 263 -43.77 -11.78 11.30
N HIS A 264 -42.83 -12.00 10.38
CA HIS A 264 -42.38 -10.99 9.42
C HIS A 264 -43.48 -10.62 8.42
N SER A 265 -44.39 -11.54 8.14
CA SER A 265 -45.61 -11.26 7.37
C SER A 265 -46.43 -10.08 7.90
N THR A 266 -46.36 -9.76 9.20
CA THR A 266 -47.05 -8.59 9.78
C THR A 266 -46.41 -7.24 9.43
N TYR A 267 -45.20 -7.26 8.85
CA TYR A 267 -44.53 -6.05 8.36
C TYR A 267 -44.97 -5.66 6.95
N ALA A 268 -45.80 -6.47 6.27
CA ALA A 268 -46.41 -6.13 5.00
C ALA A 268 -47.52 -5.08 5.18
N ASP A 269 -47.14 -3.83 5.39
CA ASP A 269 -48.04 -2.69 5.56
C ASP A 269 -47.80 -1.63 4.46
N PRO A 270 -48.71 -1.49 3.47
CA PRO A 270 -48.55 -0.52 2.39
C PRO A 270 -48.72 0.94 2.85
N SER A 271 -49.24 1.17 4.06
CA SER A 271 -49.44 2.52 4.63
C SER A 271 -48.31 2.97 5.55
N ALA A 272 -47.24 2.17 5.69
CA ALA A 272 -46.21 2.38 6.72
C ALA A 272 -45.44 3.71 6.61
N LEU A 273 -45.41 4.35 5.43
CA LEU A 273 -44.77 5.66 5.25
C LEU A 273 -45.63 6.83 5.75
N GLN A 274 -46.93 6.62 5.97
CA GLN A 274 -47.87 7.70 6.29
C GLN A 274 -47.53 8.35 7.64
N GLY A 275 -47.33 9.67 7.62
CA GLY A 275 -47.01 10.48 8.80
C GLY A 275 -45.57 10.34 9.29
N ARG A 276 -44.72 9.57 8.58
CA ARG A 276 -43.32 9.34 8.94
C ARG A 276 -42.40 10.41 8.40
N ARG A 277 -41.32 10.69 9.13
CA ARG A 277 -40.32 11.71 8.82
C ARG A 277 -38.99 11.04 8.53
N PHE A 278 -38.50 11.20 7.30
CA PHE A 278 -37.26 10.62 6.81
C PHE A 278 -36.19 11.69 6.64
N ALA A 279 -35.02 11.47 7.22
CA ALA A 279 -33.87 12.35 7.00
C ALA A 279 -33.09 11.93 5.75
N ILE A 280 -32.73 12.87 4.88
CA ILE A 280 -31.78 12.66 3.77
C ILE A 280 -30.49 13.45 4.06
N PRO A 281 -29.35 12.76 4.25
CA PRO A 281 -28.06 13.41 4.38
C PRO A 281 -27.70 14.25 3.14
N LYS A 282 -27.41 15.53 3.36
CA LYS A 282 -27.02 16.48 2.29
C LYS A 282 -25.84 15.98 1.44
N MET A 283 -24.86 15.34 2.07
CA MET A 283 -23.70 14.77 1.38
C MET A 283 -24.10 13.77 0.26
N TYR A 284 -25.18 13.00 0.45
CA TYR A 284 -25.68 12.02 -0.53
C TYR A 284 -26.56 12.64 -1.62
N LEU A 285 -26.77 13.96 -1.59
CA LEU A 285 -27.35 14.75 -2.67
C LEU A 285 -26.29 15.55 -3.45
N GLY A 286 -25.02 15.43 -3.05
CA GLY A 286 -23.94 16.29 -3.53
C GLY A 286 -24.12 17.75 -3.11
N LEU A 287 -24.82 17.99 -2.01
CA LEU A 287 -24.93 19.30 -1.36
C LEU A 287 -23.77 19.46 -0.37
N HIS A 288 -23.36 20.70 -0.13
CA HIS A 288 -22.25 20.99 0.77
C HIS A 288 -22.63 20.71 2.24
N ASP A 289 -21.85 19.84 2.88
CA ASP A 289 -21.81 19.60 4.33
C ASP A 289 -20.33 19.84 4.74
N PRO A 290 -20.04 20.87 5.56
CA PRO A 290 -18.67 21.24 5.88
C PRO A 290 -17.93 20.21 6.75
N ARG A 291 -18.64 19.27 7.38
CA ARG A 291 -18.05 18.21 8.21
C ARG A 291 -17.95 16.89 7.47
N ALA A 292 -18.60 16.75 6.32
CA ALA A 292 -18.55 15.55 5.51
C ALA A 292 -17.34 15.54 4.57
N LYS A 293 -16.75 14.37 4.38
CA LYS A 293 -15.86 14.13 3.24
C LYS A 293 -16.66 14.27 1.95
N SER A 294 -16.04 14.86 0.93
CA SER A 294 -16.67 15.03 -0.38
C SER A 294 -17.21 13.70 -0.90
N THR A 295 -18.48 13.66 -1.31
CA THR A 295 -19.15 12.47 -1.85
C THR A 295 -19.60 12.73 -3.28
N HIS A 296 -19.24 11.83 -4.19
CA HIS A 296 -19.67 11.89 -5.58
C HIS A 296 -21.14 11.49 -5.70
N VAL A 297 -21.92 12.28 -6.44
CA VAL A 297 -23.31 11.93 -6.79
C VAL A 297 -23.57 12.36 -8.24
N SER A 298 -23.76 11.39 -9.13
CA SER A 298 -24.09 11.58 -10.53
C SER A 298 -25.44 12.24 -10.74
N SER A 299 -25.63 12.90 -11.88
CA SER A 299 -26.90 13.57 -12.23
C SER A 299 -28.07 12.60 -12.32
N SER A 300 -27.87 11.40 -12.86
CA SER A 300 -28.90 10.37 -12.96
C SER A 300 -29.30 9.82 -11.59
N VAL A 301 -28.35 9.63 -10.66
CA VAL A 301 -28.68 9.28 -9.27
C VAL A 301 -29.48 10.39 -8.58
N LYS A 302 -29.11 11.67 -8.76
CA LYS A 302 -29.89 12.80 -8.24
C LYS A 302 -31.33 12.81 -8.79
N ALA A 303 -31.49 12.52 -10.08
CA ALA A 303 -32.81 12.45 -10.71
C ALA A 303 -33.65 11.27 -10.19
N LEU A 304 -33.03 10.10 -9.97
CA LEU A 304 -33.71 8.97 -9.33
C LEU A 304 -34.13 9.30 -7.90
N PHE A 305 -33.26 9.93 -7.12
CA PHE A 305 -33.61 10.31 -5.76
C PHE A 305 -34.71 11.37 -5.70
N ALA A 306 -34.67 12.39 -6.56
CA ALA A 306 -35.73 13.40 -6.63
C ALA A 306 -37.11 12.77 -6.87
N ARG A 307 -37.16 11.72 -7.71
CA ARG A 307 -38.36 10.91 -7.94
C ARG A 307 -38.73 10.09 -6.71
N ALA A 308 -37.78 9.39 -6.10
CA ALA A 308 -38.01 8.59 -4.90
C ALA A 308 -38.50 9.44 -3.71
N ARG A 309 -38.00 10.67 -3.57
CA ARG A 309 -38.49 11.66 -2.61
C ARG A 309 -39.95 11.98 -2.86
N SER A 310 -40.31 12.29 -4.12
CA SER A 310 -41.70 12.55 -4.49
C SER A 310 -42.59 11.32 -4.22
N ASP A 311 -42.09 10.11 -4.47
CA ASP A 311 -42.82 8.88 -4.19
C ASP A 311 -43.10 8.73 -2.68
N ILE A 312 -42.10 8.97 -1.82
CA ILE A 312 -42.28 8.95 -0.36
C ILE A 312 -43.31 9.99 0.09
N GLU A 313 -43.23 11.21 -0.46
CA GLU A 313 -44.14 12.31 -0.12
C GLU A 313 -45.59 12.01 -0.54
N VAL A 314 -45.79 11.41 -1.72
CA VAL A 314 -47.10 10.94 -2.20
C VAL A 314 -47.66 9.82 -1.32
N LEU A 315 -46.80 8.93 -0.84
CA LEU A 315 -47.16 7.84 0.09
C LEU A 315 -47.36 8.34 1.54
N GLY A 316 -47.32 9.65 1.77
CA GLY A 316 -47.65 10.29 3.04
C GLY A 316 -46.49 10.47 4.00
N GLY A 317 -45.26 10.16 3.58
CA GLY A 317 -44.04 10.47 4.34
C GLY A 317 -43.58 11.91 4.12
N ALA A 318 -42.66 12.39 4.96
CA ALA A 318 -42.01 13.68 4.80
C ALA A 318 -40.49 13.47 4.72
N VAL A 319 -39.83 14.04 3.71
CA VAL A 319 -38.37 13.96 3.55
C VAL A 319 -37.74 15.30 3.92
N VAL A 320 -36.80 15.28 4.86
CA VAL A 320 -36.10 16.48 5.35
C VAL A 320 -34.59 16.35 5.17
N GLU A 321 -33.96 17.40 4.63
CA GLU A 321 -32.51 17.43 4.42
C GLU A 321 -31.78 17.72 5.73
N THR A 322 -30.79 16.89 6.05
CA THR A 322 -30.04 16.99 7.31
C THR A 322 -28.54 16.77 7.09
N GLU A 323 -27.75 17.09 8.11
CA GLU A 323 -26.40 16.51 8.25
C GLU A 323 -26.51 15.02 8.66
N PHE A 324 -25.40 14.30 8.70
CA PHE A 324 -25.39 12.90 9.17
C PHE A 324 -24.23 12.60 10.13
N PRO A 325 -24.38 12.97 11.43
CA PRO A 325 -23.31 12.93 12.42
C PRO A 325 -22.61 11.57 12.52
N VAL A 326 -23.38 10.49 12.40
CA VAL A 326 -22.85 9.12 12.50
C VAL A 326 -21.81 8.79 11.43
N VAL A 327 -21.86 9.44 10.26
CA VAL A 327 -20.83 9.29 9.23
C VAL A 327 -19.76 10.37 9.40
N THR A 328 -20.14 11.63 9.58
CA THR A 328 -19.15 12.73 9.66
C THR A 328 -18.20 12.57 10.84
N ASN A 329 -18.72 12.23 12.03
CA ASN A 329 -17.90 12.05 13.22
C ASN A 329 -17.05 10.78 13.14
N TYR A 330 -17.59 9.73 12.51
CA TYR A 330 -16.86 8.48 12.33
C TYR A 330 -15.69 8.66 11.35
N GLU A 331 -15.84 9.46 10.30
CA GLU A 331 -14.81 9.67 9.27
C GLU A 331 -13.85 10.85 9.54
N ASP A 332 -13.99 11.54 10.67
CA ASP A 332 -13.18 12.71 11.04
C ASP A 332 -11.73 12.34 11.42
N ASP A 333 -10.89 12.18 10.41
CA ASP A 333 -9.50 11.75 10.56
C ASP A 333 -8.58 12.76 11.29
N SER A 334 -9.07 13.97 11.57
CA SER A 334 -8.34 14.97 12.38
C SER A 334 -8.19 14.56 13.85
N LEU A 335 -9.01 13.61 14.34
CA LEU A 335 -9.03 13.21 15.75
C LEU A 335 -8.07 12.06 16.08
N SER A 336 -7.90 11.09 15.18
CA SER A 336 -7.08 9.89 15.45
C SER A 336 -5.95 9.64 14.44
N ASN A 337 -5.83 10.46 13.39
CA ASN A 337 -5.00 10.19 12.21
C ASN A 337 -5.34 8.88 11.47
N GLN A 338 -6.44 8.21 11.84
CA GLN A 338 -6.97 7.02 11.19
C GLN A 338 -8.18 7.37 10.31
N ALA A 339 -8.48 6.54 9.32
CA ALA A 339 -9.61 6.77 8.41
C ALA A 339 -10.99 6.62 9.09
N ASN A 340 -11.03 6.01 10.27
CA ASN A 340 -12.23 5.89 11.08
C ASN A 340 -11.95 6.07 12.57
N ASN A 341 -12.91 6.69 13.26
CA ASN A 341 -12.83 7.07 14.66
C ASN A 341 -13.95 6.42 15.44
N VAL A 342 -13.59 5.78 16.55
CA VAL A 342 -14.54 5.27 17.53
C VAL A 342 -14.26 5.97 18.85
N ARG A 343 -15.13 6.90 19.25
CA ARG A 343 -14.90 7.70 20.46
C ARG A 343 -14.88 6.81 21.69
N GLY A 344 -13.74 6.76 22.38
CA GLY A 344 -13.55 5.94 23.58
C GLY A 344 -12.95 4.56 23.32
N ALA A 345 -12.68 4.19 22.07
CA ALA A 345 -11.87 3.01 21.75
C ALA A 345 -10.36 3.28 22.02
N PRO A 346 -9.54 2.24 22.23
CA PRO A 346 -8.08 2.34 22.29
C PRO A 346 -7.48 2.94 21.01
N GLU A 347 -6.36 3.66 21.14
CA GLU A 347 -5.69 4.33 20.02
C GLU A 347 -5.24 3.37 18.91
N ASP A 348 -4.85 2.14 19.26
CA ASP A 348 -4.36 1.10 18.35
C ASP A 348 -5.47 0.17 17.82
N TRP A 349 -6.75 0.45 18.11
CA TRP A 349 -7.86 -0.44 17.79
C TRP A 349 -7.92 -0.86 16.31
N ASN A 350 -7.75 0.07 15.38
CA ASN A 350 -7.82 -0.24 13.95
C ASN A 350 -6.74 -1.25 13.52
N GLN A 351 -5.56 -1.23 14.15
CA GLN A 351 -4.49 -2.19 13.91
C GLN A 351 -4.84 -3.57 14.51
N LEU A 352 -5.38 -3.59 15.74
CA LEU A 352 -5.83 -4.83 16.39
C LEU A 352 -6.94 -5.52 15.59
N GLU A 353 -7.92 -4.75 15.16
CA GLU A 353 -9.06 -5.23 14.38
C GLU A 353 -8.66 -5.75 13.01
N ARG A 354 -7.71 -5.10 12.32
CA ARG A 354 -7.22 -5.52 11.00
C ARG A 354 -6.12 -6.57 11.06
N GLY A 355 -5.65 -6.94 12.25
CA GLY A 355 -4.58 -7.91 12.48
C GLY A 355 -5.08 -9.08 13.32
N LYS A 356 -4.93 -8.99 14.65
CA LYS A 356 -5.18 -10.09 15.59
C LYS A 356 -6.62 -10.62 15.53
N ILE A 357 -7.61 -9.73 15.46
CA ILE A 357 -9.02 -10.15 15.44
C ILE A 357 -9.30 -11.01 14.19
N ILE A 358 -8.87 -10.58 13.00
CA ILE A 358 -9.01 -11.37 11.77
C ILE A 358 -8.28 -12.70 11.89
N ALA A 359 -7.00 -12.66 12.27
CA ALA A 359 -6.15 -13.85 12.34
C ALA A 359 -6.74 -14.91 13.27
N TYR A 360 -7.20 -14.50 14.45
CA TYR A 360 -7.78 -15.41 15.44
C TYR A 360 -9.13 -15.95 14.99
N THR A 361 -10.03 -15.12 14.45
CA THR A 361 -11.34 -15.61 14.01
C THR A 361 -11.24 -16.51 12.77
N TRP A 362 -10.32 -16.28 11.85
CA TRP A 362 -10.09 -17.18 10.71
C TRP A 362 -9.50 -18.51 11.16
N ASP A 363 -8.58 -18.49 12.11
CA ASP A 363 -8.01 -19.71 12.68
C ASP A 363 -9.07 -20.49 13.48
N ASP A 364 -9.95 -19.82 14.24
CA ASP A 364 -11.10 -20.45 14.90
C ASP A 364 -12.06 -21.10 13.91
N PHE A 365 -12.33 -20.43 12.79
CA PHE A 365 -13.14 -20.99 11.72
C PHE A 365 -12.54 -22.31 11.19
N LEU A 366 -11.23 -22.34 10.97
CA LEU A 366 -10.52 -23.54 10.50
C LEU A 366 -10.49 -24.66 11.55
N ILE A 367 -10.19 -24.32 12.80
CA ILE A 367 -10.17 -25.26 13.93
C ILE A 367 -11.53 -25.90 14.14
N THR A 368 -12.61 -25.11 14.09
CA THR A 368 -13.99 -25.60 14.22
C THR A 368 -14.45 -26.36 12.98
N ASN A 369 -13.92 -26.04 11.80
CA ASN A 369 -14.18 -26.79 10.56
C ASN A 369 -13.52 -28.18 10.56
N LYS A 370 -12.40 -28.37 11.26
CA LYS A 370 -11.77 -29.68 11.46
C LYS A 370 -11.44 -30.44 10.16
N ASP A 371 -11.11 -29.73 9.10
CA ASP A 371 -10.62 -30.37 7.88
C ASP A 371 -9.25 -31.02 8.17
N PRO A 372 -9.06 -32.34 7.95
CA PRO A 372 -7.80 -32.99 8.23
C PRO A 372 -6.63 -32.45 7.38
N ALA A 373 -6.89 -31.92 6.18
CA ALA A 373 -5.88 -31.38 5.29
C ALA A 373 -5.45 -29.95 5.67
N LEU A 374 -6.32 -29.18 6.34
CA LEU A 374 -6.03 -27.81 6.76
C LEU A 374 -6.72 -27.48 8.09
N ARG A 375 -5.98 -27.61 9.19
CA ARG A 375 -6.51 -27.51 10.56
C ARG A 375 -6.35 -26.15 11.23
N SER A 376 -5.45 -25.32 10.73
CA SER A 376 -5.11 -24.02 11.32
C SER A 376 -4.63 -23.07 10.23
N LEU A 377 -4.84 -21.77 10.46
CA LEU A 377 -4.36 -20.72 9.59
C LEU A 377 -2.83 -20.71 9.50
N SER A 378 -2.13 -21.15 10.55
CA SER A 378 -0.66 -21.21 10.61
C SER A 378 -0.01 -22.07 9.51
N ALA A 379 -0.76 -23.01 8.94
CA ALA A 379 -0.34 -23.90 7.86
C ALA A 379 -0.62 -23.35 6.44
N VAL A 380 -1.27 -22.18 6.34
CA VAL A 380 -1.62 -21.54 5.07
C VAL A 380 -0.45 -20.73 4.51
N ASP A 381 -0.27 -20.75 3.19
CA ASP A 381 0.58 -19.79 2.49
C ASP A 381 -0.14 -18.43 2.42
N GLY A 382 0.33 -17.47 3.20
CA GLY A 382 -0.27 -16.14 3.29
C GLY A 382 -0.30 -15.36 1.97
N HIS A 383 0.57 -15.68 1.01
CA HIS A 383 0.56 -15.05 -0.32
C HIS A 383 -0.60 -15.54 -1.20
N GLN A 384 -1.15 -16.73 -0.90
CA GLN A 384 -2.30 -17.30 -1.61
C GLN A 384 -3.65 -16.83 -1.04
N LEU A 385 -3.66 -16.10 0.09
CA LEU A 385 -4.91 -15.60 0.70
C LEU A 385 -5.63 -14.60 -0.21
N PHE A 386 -4.90 -13.67 -0.81
CA PHE A 386 -5.44 -12.72 -1.78
C PHE A 386 -4.36 -12.29 -2.79
N PRO A 387 -3.99 -13.18 -3.72
CA PRO A 387 -3.04 -12.83 -4.76
C PRO A 387 -3.66 -11.81 -5.73
N LYS A 388 -2.86 -10.84 -6.14
CA LYS A 388 -3.20 -9.86 -7.18
C LYS A 388 -2.13 -9.87 -8.26
N PRO A 389 -2.47 -9.55 -9.51
CA PRO A 389 -1.47 -9.48 -10.58
C PRO A 389 -0.48 -8.33 -10.29
N PRO A 390 0.80 -8.47 -10.68
CA PRO A 390 1.77 -7.38 -10.57
C PRO A 390 1.28 -6.11 -11.27
N GLY A 391 1.38 -4.96 -10.59
CA GLY A 391 0.93 -3.68 -11.15
C GLY A 391 -0.59 -3.55 -11.27
N TYR A 392 -1.37 -4.26 -10.46
CA TYR A 392 -2.83 -4.20 -10.46
C TYR A 392 -3.34 -2.75 -10.38
N LEU A 393 -3.88 -2.25 -11.50
CA LEU A 393 -4.16 -0.82 -11.69
C LEU A 393 -5.01 -0.19 -10.58
N PRO A 394 -6.07 -0.85 -10.06
CA PRO A 394 -6.87 -0.28 -8.98
C PRO A 394 -6.09 -0.02 -7.70
N ASP A 395 -5.05 -0.82 -7.41
CA ASP A 395 -4.25 -0.66 -6.20
C ASP A 395 -3.44 0.66 -6.18
N LYS A 396 -3.23 1.32 -7.34
CA LYS A 396 -2.64 2.67 -7.38
C LYS A 396 -3.44 3.70 -6.57
N PHE A 397 -4.75 3.50 -6.46
CA PHE A 397 -5.65 4.39 -5.73
C PHE A 397 -6.00 3.84 -4.35
N LEU A 398 -5.44 2.68 -3.95
CA LEU A 398 -5.74 2.08 -2.66
C LEU A 398 -5.13 2.91 -1.54
N GLU A 399 -5.94 3.13 -0.51
CA GLU A 399 -5.52 3.78 0.71
C GLU A 399 -4.64 2.82 1.54
N THR A 400 -3.34 3.08 1.59
CA THR A 400 -2.35 2.17 2.20
C THR A 400 -2.37 2.17 3.73
N LYS A 401 -2.84 3.26 4.36
CA LYS A 401 -2.91 3.42 5.83
C LYS A 401 -3.68 2.30 6.55
N ASN A 402 -4.49 1.53 5.82
CA ASN A 402 -5.45 0.57 6.36
C ASN A 402 -5.37 -0.82 5.70
N ALA A 403 -4.31 -1.12 4.95
CA ALA A 403 -4.16 -2.40 4.26
C ALA A 403 -3.97 -3.58 5.23
N ILE A 404 -4.59 -4.73 4.93
CA ILE A 404 -4.37 -5.99 5.68
C ILE A 404 -3.08 -6.62 5.18
N SER A 405 -2.15 -6.95 6.08
CA SER A 405 -0.97 -7.76 5.76
C SER A 405 -1.35 -9.25 5.81
N TYR A 406 -1.72 -9.85 4.68
CA TYR A 406 -2.14 -11.26 4.63
C TYR A 406 -1.05 -12.24 5.08
N PRO A 407 0.24 -12.10 4.67
CA PRO A 407 1.30 -12.92 5.25
C PRO A 407 1.45 -12.70 6.75
N GLY A 408 1.35 -11.45 7.22
CA GLY A 408 1.46 -11.12 8.65
C GLY A 408 0.36 -11.75 9.52
N LEU A 409 -0.84 -11.99 8.98
CA LEU A 409 -1.90 -12.71 9.72
C LEU A 409 -1.49 -14.14 10.09
N ILE A 410 -0.72 -14.80 9.23
CA ILE A 410 -0.25 -16.17 9.47
C ILE A 410 0.76 -16.17 10.62
N ASP A 411 1.66 -15.19 10.64
CA ASP A 411 2.69 -15.06 11.67
C ASP A 411 2.09 -14.74 13.04
N ILE A 412 1.03 -13.93 13.09
CA ILE A 412 0.27 -13.68 14.33
C ILE A 412 -0.17 -15.00 14.98
N VAL A 413 -0.74 -15.93 14.19
CA VAL A 413 -1.19 -17.24 14.72
C VAL A 413 -0.02 -18.11 15.16
N ARG A 414 1.12 -18.07 14.45
CA ARG A 414 2.32 -18.85 14.78
C ARG A 414 2.99 -18.42 16.09
N THR A 415 2.87 -17.14 16.45
CA THR A 415 3.45 -16.61 17.72
C THR A 415 2.68 -17.02 18.98
N GLY A 416 1.56 -17.74 18.82
CA GLY A 416 0.67 -18.11 19.91
C GLY A 416 -0.51 -17.14 20.01
N ARG A 417 -1.67 -17.67 20.42
CA ARG A 417 -2.93 -16.93 20.46
C ARG A 417 -3.71 -17.15 21.75
N THR A 418 -4.60 -16.22 22.03
CA THR A 418 -5.61 -16.28 23.10
C THR A 418 -7.01 -16.37 22.47
N SER A 419 -8.05 -16.33 23.29
CA SER A 419 -9.38 -15.98 22.79
C SER A 419 -9.34 -14.60 22.15
N VAL A 420 -10.16 -14.38 21.12
CA VAL A 420 -10.35 -13.06 20.52
C VAL A 420 -10.90 -12.07 21.55
N PHE A 421 -11.71 -12.53 22.51
CA PHE A 421 -12.29 -11.68 23.55
C PHE A 421 -11.32 -11.32 24.66
N ASP A 422 -10.17 -12.00 24.76
CA ASP A 422 -9.11 -11.70 25.73
C ASP A 422 -8.12 -10.65 25.19
N ILE A 423 -8.30 -10.17 23.95
CA ILE A 423 -7.46 -9.11 23.39
C ILE A 423 -7.64 -7.83 24.22
N PRO A 424 -6.56 -7.21 24.74
CA PRO A 424 -6.65 -5.97 25.49
C PRO A 424 -7.41 -4.88 24.73
N GLY A 425 -8.35 -4.22 25.41
CA GLY A 425 -9.18 -3.17 24.81
C GLY A 425 -10.45 -3.65 24.08
N MET A 426 -10.70 -4.97 24.01
CA MET A 426 -11.91 -5.51 23.39
C MET A 426 -13.20 -5.00 24.05
N GLU A 427 -13.35 -5.19 25.36
CA GLU A 427 -14.52 -4.73 26.13
C GLU A 427 -14.78 -3.24 25.92
N GLN A 428 -13.74 -2.43 26.13
CA GLN A 428 -13.77 -0.98 25.96
C GLN A 428 -14.27 -0.60 24.56
N THR A 429 -13.78 -1.27 23.52
CA THR A 429 -14.15 -0.91 22.15
C THR A 429 -15.57 -1.32 21.81
N LEU A 430 -16.01 -2.53 22.18
CA LEU A 430 -17.39 -2.95 21.89
C LEU A 430 -18.40 -2.02 22.58
N LEU A 431 -18.12 -1.60 23.81
CA LEU A 431 -18.94 -0.59 24.51
C LEU A 431 -18.89 0.77 23.81
N ALA A 432 -17.73 1.20 23.32
CA ALA A 432 -17.56 2.46 22.61
C ALA A 432 -18.32 2.50 21.26
N LEU A 433 -18.32 1.39 20.50
CA LEU A 433 -19.09 1.25 19.27
C LEU A 433 -20.59 1.44 19.51
N GLU A 434 -21.14 0.79 20.54
CA GLU A 434 -22.55 0.91 20.90
C GLU A 434 -22.89 2.32 21.40
N ALA A 435 -22.02 2.91 22.22
CA ALA A 435 -22.20 4.26 22.74
C ALA A 435 -22.19 5.32 21.62
N GLN A 436 -21.29 5.18 20.65
CA GLN A 436 -21.23 6.09 19.52
C GLN A 436 -22.44 5.95 18.59
N ARG A 437 -22.90 4.72 18.29
CA ARG A 437 -24.16 4.53 17.55
C ARG A 437 -25.31 5.25 18.24
N LYS A 438 -25.46 5.05 19.56
CA LYS A 438 -26.54 5.65 20.34
C LYS A 438 -26.50 7.17 20.25
N CYS A 439 -25.34 7.78 20.48
CA CYS A 439 -25.14 9.22 20.45
C CYS A 439 -25.37 9.83 19.06
N ASP A 440 -24.65 9.32 18.05
CA ASP A 440 -24.56 9.96 16.74
C ASP A 440 -25.72 9.61 15.79
N LEU A 441 -26.51 8.56 16.11
CA LEU A 441 -27.68 8.16 15.33
C LEU A 441 -28.98 8.20 16.15
N GLU A 442 -29.08 7.39 17.22
CA GLU A 442 -30.38 7.15 17.88
C GLU A 442 -30.89 8.41 18.60
N ASP A 443 -30.04 9.00 19.45
CA ASP A 443 -30.35 10.23 20.20
C ASP A 443 -30.52 11.40 19.23
N TRP A 444 -29.71 11.46 18.16
CA TRP A 444 -29.84 12.46 17.11
C TRP A 444 -31.20 12.35 16.38
N MET A 445 -31.63 11.15 16.00
CA MET A 445 -32.93 10.90 15.38
C MET A 445 -34.08 11.33 16.30
N ASP A 446 -33.99 10.99 17.59
CA ASP A 446 -35.00 11.38 18.59
C ASP A 446 -35.11 12.89 18.75
N GLN A 447 -33.97 13.58 18.86
CA GLN A 447 -33.92 15.04 19.00
C GLN A 447 -34.53 15.77 17.80
N HIS A 448 -34.45 15.19 16.60
CA HIS A 448 -34.93 15.81 15.36
C HIS A 448 -36.31 15.27 14.92
N GLY A 449 -36.90 14.32 15.66
CA GLY A 449 -38.16 13.67 15.31
C GLY A 449 -38.07 12.98 13.95
N ILE A 450 -37.04 12.15 13.75
CA ILE A 450 -36.77 11.38 12.53
C ILE A 450 -37.08 9.90 12.79
N ASP A 451 -37.92 9.29 11.94
CA ASP A 451 -38.28 7.87 12.02
C ASP A 451 -37.22 6.97 11.37
N ALA A 452 -36.63 7.39 10.25
CA ALA A 452 -35.53 6.69 9.59
C ALA A 452 -34.70 7.66 8.72
N VAL A 453 -33.48 7.26 8.37
CA VAL A 453 -32.63 7.96 7.41
C VAL A 453 -32.78 7.27 6.06
N VAL A 454 -32.95 8.06 4.99
CA VAL A 454 -33.17 7.56 3.64
C VAL A 454 -32.18 8.20 2.66
N PHE A 455 -31.52 7.39 1.84
CA PHE A 455 -30.52 7.88 0.87
C PHE A 455 -30.31 6.93 -0.31
N PRO A 456 -29.84 7.43 -1.47
CA PRO A 456 -29.38 6.57 -2.57
C PRO A 456 -28.30 5.62 -2.07
N ALA A 457 -28.41 4.33 -2.38
CA ALA A 457 -27.42 3.35 -1.96
C ALA A 457 -26.03 3.65 -2.56
N ASN A 458 -25.97 4.17 -3.79
CA ASN A 458 -24.73 4.57 -4.45
C ASN A 458 -24.86 5.99 -5.04
N GLY A 459 -23.77 6.73 -5.10
CA GLY A 459 -23.64 8.00 -5.79
C GLY A 459 -23.33 7.87 -7.29
N GLY A 460 -22.76 6.75 -7.72
CA GLY A 460 -22.48 6.41 -9.12
C GLY A 460 -22.08 4.95 -9.27
N ILE A 461 -21.85 4.50 -10.51
CA ILE A 461 -21.52 3.10 -10.84
C ILE A 461 -20.22 3.06 -11.62
N ALA A 462 -19.24 2.30 -11.12
CA ALA A 462 -17.95 2.13 -11.77
C ALA A 462 -18.05 1.27 -13.04
N ARG A 463 -17.24 1.60 -14.04
CA ARG A 463 -17.12 0.83 -15.29
C ARG A 463 -16.40 -0.49 -15.07
N ALA A 464 -16.74 -1.50 -15.86
CA ALA A 464 -16.18 -2.84 -15.77
C ALA A 464 -14.71 -2.93 -16.23
N ASP A 465 -14.26 -1.97 -17.03
CA ASP A 465 -12.91 -1.88 -17.63
C ASP A 465 -11.84 -1.29 -16.69
N LEU A 466 -12.16 -1.01 -15.42
CA LEU A 466 -11.28 -0.32 -14.47
C LEU A 466 -9.94 -1.01 -14.18
N GLU A 467 -9.79 -2.30 -14.49
CA GLU A 467 -8.50 -2.99 -14.30
C GLU A 467 -7.53 -2.70 -15.45
N GLU A 468 -8.04 -2.17 -16.56
CA GLU A 468 -7.31 -1.80 -17.77
C GLU A 468 -7.37 -0.28 -18.05
N ASN A 469 -8.33 0.43 -17.44
CA ASN A 469 -8.57 1.86 -17.61
C ASN A 469 -8.40 2.65 -16.30
N GLU A 470 -7.46 3.59 -16.28
CA GLU A 470 -7.11 4.35 -15.09
C GLU A 470 -8.20 5.35 -14.66
N GLU A 471 -8.93 5.96 -15.59
CA GLU A 471 -10.03 6.87 -15.26
C GLU A 471 -11.18 6.11 -14.60
N SER A 472 -11.50 4.93 -15.13
CA SER A 472 -12.47 4.01 -14.52
C SER A 472 -12.02 3.55 -13.13
N ALA A 473 -10.74 3.26 -12.94
CA ALA A 473 -10.16 2.90 -11.63
C ALA A 473 -10.25 4.05 -10.62
N ARG A 474 -9.93 5.28 -11.06
CA ARG A 474 -10.02 6.49 -10.25
C ARG A 474 -11.46 6.79 -9.88
N PHE A 475 -12.39 6.70 -10.83
CA PHE A 475 -13.82 6.88 -10.60
C PHE A 475 -14.35 5.87 -9.59
N ALA A 476 -13.92 4.60 -9.68
CA ALA A 476 -14.26 3.56 -8.73
C ALA A 476 -13.75 3.81 -7.30
N HIS A 477 -12.82 4.76 -7.10
CA HIS A 477 -12.32 5.14 -5.78
C HIS A 477 -13.01 6.38 -5.18
N LEU A 478 -13.85 7.08 -5.93
CA LEU A 478 -14.57 8.25 -5.40
C LEU A 478 -15.51 7.82 -4.26
N ASN A 479 -15.57 8.60 -3.18
CA ASN A 479 -16.53 8.37 -2.11
C ASN A 479 -17.97 8.42 -2.68
N GLY A 480 -18.83 7.50 -2.26
CA GLY A 480 -20.14 7.25 -2.88
C GLY A 480 -20.13 6.31 -4.11
N VAL A 481 -18.95 5.95 -4.63
CA VAL A 481 -18.77 4.91 -5.67
C VAL A 481 -17.90 3.75 -5.16
N LYS A 482 -16.85 4.07 -4.39
CA LYS A 482 -15.93 3.13 -3.71
C LYS A 482 -16.69 2.08 -2.90
N TYR A 483 -17.66 2.55 -2.14
CA TYR A 483 -18.60 1.79 -1.32
C TYR A 483 -20.01 2.33 -1.56
N SER A 484 -21.03 1.58 -1.16
CA SER A 484 -22.35 2.19 -0.97
C SER A 484 -22.28 3.26 0.13
N ASN A 485 -23.13 4.28 -0.02
CA ASN A 485 -23.28 5.36 0.93
C ASN A 485 -23.48 4.83 2.37
N GLY A 486 -22.92 5.56 3.33
CA GLY A 486 -22.76 5.14 4.72
C GLY A 486 -21.40 4.49 5.02
N ASN A 487 -20.63 4.15 3.98
CA ASN A 487 -19.28 3.60 4.05
C ASN A 487 -19.18 2.49 5.12
N ARG A 488 -18.16 2.55 5.98
CA ARG A 488 -17.93 1.57 7.05
C ARG A 488 -18.76 1.85 8.31
N ALA A 489 -19.18 3.10 8.52
CA ALA A 489 -19.87 3.53 9.75
C ALA A 489 -21.10 2.68 10.05
N LEU A 490 -21.94 2.41 9.05
CA LEU A 490 -23.19 1.66 9.25
C LEU A 490 -22.95 0.26 9.83
N ARG A 491 -21.99 -0.49 9.29
CA ARG A 491 -21.69 -1.85 9.75
C ARG A 491 -20.88 -1.87 11.03
N HIS A 492 -19.85 -1.03 11.13
CA HIS A 492 -19.00 -1.01 12.31
C HIS A 492 -19.78 -0.60 13.56
N LEU A 493 -20.80 0.27 13.42
CA LEU A 493 -21.69 0.69 14.50
C LEU A 493 -22.96 -0.17 14.65
N GLY A 494 -23.19 -1.16 13.77
CA GLY A 494 -24.30 -2.11 13.88
C GLY A 494 -25.69 -1.53 13.56
N ILE A 495 -25.75 -0.60 12.61
CA ILE A 495 -26.95 0.16 12.23
C ILE A 495 -27.76 -0.61 11.19
N PRO A 496 -28.97 -1.14 11.47
CA PRO A 496 -29.71 -1.93 10.50
C PRO A 496 -30.14 -1.12 9.27
N THR A 497 -30.27 -1.79 8.13
CA THR A 497 -30.77 -1.17 6.90
C THR A 497 -31.61 -2.13 6.06
N VAL A 498 -32.55 -1.56 5.30
CA VAL A 498 -33.25 -2.24 4.20
C VAL A 498 -33.10 -1.39 2.94
N SER A 499 -32.62 -1.99 1.85
CA SER A 499 -32.46 -1.31 0.56
C SER A 499 -33.44 -1.90 -0.46
N VAL A 500 -34.14 -1.03 -1.19
CA VAL A 500 -35.13 -1.39 -2.23
C VAL A 500 -34.89 -0.57 -3.49
N THR A 501 -35.27 -1.08 -4.67
CA THR A 501 -35.00 -0.40 -5.95
C THR A 501 -35.70 0.96 -6.02
N MET A 502 -34.97 2.03 -6.34
CA MET A 502 -35.57 3.34 -6.64
C MET A 502 -35.68 3.63 -8.14
N GLY A 503 -34.90 2.92 -8.95
CA GLY A 503 -35.04 2.93 -10.40
C GLY A 503 -33.73 2.56 -11.11
N VAL A 504 -33.73 2.78 -12.42
CA VAL A 504 -32.60 2.51 -13.31
C VAL A 504 -32.01 3.83 -13.79
N MET A 505 -30.69 3.98 -13.68
CA MET A 505 -29.98 5.16 -14.16
C MET A 505 -30.13 5.28 -15.68
N GLU A 506 -30.53 6.45 -16.16
CA GLU A 506 -30.79 6.68 -17.59
C GLU A 506 -29.51 6.61 -18.44
N ASP A 507 -28.39 7.06 -17.89
CA ASP A 507 -27.09 7.14 -18.57
C ASP A 507 -26.36 5.80 -18.60
N THR A 508 -26.46 4.98 -17.55
CA THR A 508 -25.73 3.70 -17.46
C THR A 508 -26.61 2.48 -17.69
N GLY A 509 -27.93 2.58 -17.56
CA GLY A 509 -28.83 1.42 -17.60
C GLY A 509 -28.70 0.48 -16.39
N VAL A 510 -27.95 0.86 -15.35
CA VAL A 510 -27.76 0.09 -14.12
C VAL A 510 -28.72 0.59 -13.03
N PRO A 511 -29.37 -0.30 -12.25
CA PRO A 511 -30.24 0.11 -11.15
C PRO A 511 -29.47 0.71 -9.97
N VAL A 512 -30.21 1.49 -9.18
CA VAL A 512 -29.77 1.99 -7.88
C VAL A 512 -30.91 1.82 -6.88
N ASN A 513 -30.57 1.43 -5.65
CA ASN A 513 -31.52 1.33 -4.56
C ASN A 513 -31.66 2.63 -3.76
N LEU A 514 -32.80 2.76 -3.09
CA LEU A 514 -33.00 3.60 -1.92
C LEU A 514 -32.71 2.76 -0.67
N THR A 515 -31.84 3.25 0.21
CA THR A 515 -31.54 2.61 1.50
C THR A 515 -32.29 3.34 2.62
N PHE A 516 -33.05 2.58 3.41
CA PHE A 516 -33.59 2.99 4.70
C PHE A 516 -32.65 2.49 5.80
N ALA A 517 -32.17 3.38 6.66
CA ALA A 517 -31.36 3.07 7.83
C ALA A 517 -32.06 3.59 9.10
N GLY A 518 -31.95 2.85 10.21
CA GLY A 518 -32.67 3.18 11.43
C GLY A 518 -31.92 2.81 12.69
N LYS A 519 -32.60 2.95 13.83
CA LYS A 519 -32.05 2.62 15.14
C LYS A 519 -31.76 1.12 15.22
N ALA A 520 -30.80 0.73 16.06
CA ALA A 520 -30.59 -0.70 16.30
C ALA A 520 -31.88 -1.33 16.86
N TYR A 521 -32.20 -2.50 16.32
CA TYR A 521 -33.37 -3.33 16.65
C TYR A 521 -34.73 -2.73 16.25
N SER A 522 -34.75 -1.67 15.44
CA SER A 522 -35.97 -1.18 14.75
C SER A 522 -36.11 -1.76 13.34
N ASP A 523 -35.53 -2.94 13.08
CA ASP A 523 -35.48 -3.60 11.77
C ASP A 523 -36.89 -3.82 11.17
N GLY A 524 -37.88 -4.14 12.01
CA GLY A 524 -39.26 -4.32 11.60
C GLY A 524 -39.86 -3.06 10.95
N ASP A 525 -39.58 -1.87 11.48
CA ASP A 525 -40.05 -0.62 10.89
C ASP A 525 -39.39 -0.36 9.53
N LEU A 526 -38.10 -0.65 9.40
CA LEU A 526 -37.39 -0.51 8.12
C LEU A 526 -37.96 -1.44 7.04
N LEU A 527 -38.31 -2.67 7.41
CA LEU A 527 -38.97 -3.62 6.52
C LEU A 527 -40.36 -3.12 6.10
N ARG A 528 -41.12 -2.52 7.02
CA ARG A 528 -42.43 -1.90 6.71
C ARG A 528 -42.29 -0.73 5.74
N TYR A 529 -41.32 0.17 5.98
CA TYR A 529 -41.07 1.32 5.10
C TYR A 529 -40.65 0.89 3.70
N ALA A 530 -39.75 -0.10 3.61
CA ALA A 530 -39.33 -0.70 2.36
C ALA A 530 -40.51 -1.35 1.62
N TYR A 531 -41.37 -2.10 2.32
CA TYR A 531 -42.56 -2.72 1.76
C TYR A 531 -43.53 -1.67 1.17
N ALA A 532 -43.87 -0.64 1.95
CA ALA A 532 -44.74 0.43 1.49
C ALA A 532 -44.18 1.18 0.27
N PHE A 533 -42.88 1.46 0.27
CA PHE A 533 -42.21 2.09 -0.87
C PHE A 533 -42.24 1.19 -2.11
N GLU A 534 -41.88 -0.09 -1.98
CA GLU A 534 -41.88 -1.03 -3.10
C GLU A 534 -43.28 -1.23 -3.68
N GLU A 535 -44.29 -1.50 -2.85
CA GLU A 535 -45.66 -1.71 -3.30
C GLU A 535 -46.24 -0.47 -3.99
N GLY A 536 -45.94 0.72 -3.46
CA GLY A 536 -46.39 1.99 -4.02
C GLY A 536 -45.73 2.36 -5.36
N THR A 537 -44.53 1.85 -5.65
CA THR A 537 -43.71 2.35 -6.76
C THR A 537 -43.31 1.32 -7.80
N ARG A 538 -43.10 0.06 -7.40
CA ARG A 538 -42.73 -1.10 -8.25
C ARG A 538 -41.60 -0.79 -9.23
N ARG A 539 -40.52 -0.17 -8.73
CA ARG A 539 -39.41 0.37 -9.56
C ARG A 539 -38.46 -0.69 -10.12
N ARG A 540 -38.51 -1.93 -9.65
CA ARG A 540 -37.66 -3.01 -10.18
C ARG A 540 -38.02 -3.32 -11.64
N VAL A 541 -36.99 -3.57 -12.45
CA VAL A 541 -37.12 -4.02 -13.84
C VAL A 541 -36.21 -5.24 -14.02
N ALA A 542 -36.70 -6.29 -14.69
CA ALA A 542 -35.89 -7.47 -14.97
C ALA A 542 -34.66 -7.12 -15.86
N PRO A 543 -33.49 -7.75 -15.66
CA PRO A 543 -32.32 -7.49 -16.47
C PRO A 543 -32.53 -7.91 -17.93
N LYS A 544 -32.08 -7.08 -18.88
CA LYS A 544 -32.27 -7.33 -20.32
C LYS A 544 -31.40 -8.45 -20.88
N MET A 545 -30.28 -8.77 -20.22
CA MET A 545 -29.31 -9.75 -20.73
C MET A 545 -29.69 -11.20 -20.41
N THR A 546 -30.68 -11.41 -19.55
CA THR A 546 -31.13 -12.75 -19.12
C THR A 546 -32.64 -12.94 -19.33
N PRO A 547 -33.15 -12.73 -20.55
CA PRO A 547 -34.57 -12.82 -20.84
C PRO A 547 -35.15 -14.21 -20.52
N ALA A 548 -36.46 -14.30 -20.49
CA ALA A 548 -37.14 -15.59 -20.32
C ALA A 548 -36.80 -16.55 -21.47
N LEU A 549 -36.47 -17.78 -21.11
CA LEU A 549 -36.36 -18.92 -22.00
C LEU A 549 -37.74 -19.55 -22.19
N GLU A 550 -37.91 -20.34 -23.25
CA GLU A 550 -39.12 -21.15 -23.44
C GLU A 550 -39.34 -22.11 -22.26
N SER A 551 -38.26 -22.67 -21.72
CA SER A 551 -38.24 -23.53 -20.53
C SER A 551 -38.63 -22.81 -19.24
N ASP A 552 -38.77 -21.49 -19.23
CA ASP A 552 -39.14 -20.75 -18.01
C ASP A 552 -40.65 -20.63 -17.83
N VAL A 553 -41.42 -20.97 -18.86
CA VAL A 553 -42.88 -20.90 -18.82
C VAL A 553 -43.44 -22.19 -18.22
N ILE A 554 -44.11 -22.06 -17.07
CA ILE A 554 -44.82 -23.11 -16.35
C ILE A 554 -46.32 -22.97 -16.66
N PRO A 555 -46.95 -23.92 -17.34
CA PRO A 555 -48.40 -23.88 -17.60
C PRO A 555 -49.19 -24.03 -16.29
N THR A 556 -50.18 -23.16 -16.03
CA THR A 556 -51.09 -23.33 -14.88
C THR A 556 -52.37 -24.05 -15.32
N GLY A 557 -52.77 -25.11 -14.61
CA GLY A 557 -54.09 -25.73 -14.75
C GLY A 557 -54.19 -27.03 -15.55
N VAL A 558 -53.08 -27.76 -15.75
CA VAL A 558 -53.12 -29.13 -16.29
C VAL A 558 -53.18 -30.14 -15.13
N ARG A 559 -54.01 -31.19 -15.34
CA ARG A 559 -54.70 -32.04 -14.35
C ARG A 559 -53.83 -32.92 -13.43
N SER A 560 -54.31 -33.01 -12.19
CA SER A 560 -54.39 -34.17 -11.28
C SER A 560 -53.53 -35.40 -11.58
N VAL A 561 -52.52 -35.65 -10.74
CA VAL A 561 -52.09 -37.02 -10.47
C VAL A 561 -52.77 -37.46 -9.18
N GLU A 562 -54.02 -37.92 -9.30
CA GLU A 562 -54.57 -38.90 -8.35
C GLU A 562 -53.81 -40.21 -8.58
N GLY A 563 -52.64 -40.30 -8.00
CA GLY A 563 -51.79 -41.47 -8.10
C GLY A 563 -50.64 -41.30 -7.12
N ARG A 564 -50.56 -42.21 -6.14
CA ARG A 564 -49.35 -42.37 -5.31
C ARG A 564 -48.20 -42.73 -6.26
N GLY A 565 -47.56 -41.72 -6.81
CA GLY A 565 -46.65 -41.82 -7.96
C GLY A 565 -45.35 -42.50 -7.55
N ARG A 566 -45.08 -43.65 -8.16
CA ARG A 566 -43.83 -44.40 -8.00
C ARG A 566 -42.64 -43.55 -8.44
N ARG A 567 -41.52 -43.73 -7.74
CA ARG A 567 -40.25 -43.00 -7.89
C ARG A 567 -39.65 -43.24 -9.29
N VAL A 568 -39.52 -42.18 -10.09
CA VAL A 568 -38.68 -42.18 -11.29
C VAL A 568 -37.22 -42.08 -10.83
N ARG A 569 -36.48 -43.19 -10.88
CA ARG A 569 -35.04 -43.20 -10.57
C ARG A 569 -34.23 -42.98 -11.84
N VAL A 570 -33.70 -41.77 -12.01
CA VAL A 570 -32.73 -41.48 -13.08
C VAL A 570 -31.32 -41.67 -12.53
N SER A 571 -30.60 -42.67 -13.04
CA SER A 571 -29.13 -42.73 -12.91
C SER A 571 -28.51 -42.11 -14.16
N VAL A 572 -27.45 -41.34 -14.02
CA VAL A 572 -26.72 -40.78 -15.17
C VAL A 572 -25.30 -41.32 -15.17
N GLU A 573 -24.97 -42.17 -16.13
CA GLU A 573 -23.59 -42.58 -16.42
C GLU A 573 -23.11 -41.83 -17.66
N GLY A 574 -22.13 -40.94 -17.47
CA GLY A 574 -21.52 -40.14 -18.52
C GLY A 574 -20.14 -40.67 -18.90
N GLU A 575 -19.98 -41.23 -20.11
CA GLU A 575 -18.66 -41.54 -20.66
C GLU A 575 -18.26 -40.49 -21.70
N ARG A 576 -17.13 -39.80 -21.46
CA ARG A 576 -16.58 -38.79 -22.37
C ARG A 576 -15.47 -39.43 -23.20
N THR A 577 -15.73 -39.68 -24.48
CA THR A 577 -14.73 -40.24 -25.41
C THR A 577 -14.24 -39.16 -26.37
N LYS A 578 -12.93 -38.96 -26.45
CA LYS A 578 -12.35 -37.99 -27.38
C LYS A 578 -12.30 -38.61 -28.79
N LEU A 579 -13.13 -38.12 -29.71
CA LEU A 579 -13.18 -38.64 -31.09
C LEU A 579 -12.10 -38.01 -31.98
N SER A 580 -11.80 -36.71 -31.83
CA SER A 580 -10.77 -35.99 -32.61
C SER A 580 -10.31 -34.66 -31.95
N ARG A 581 -9.54 -33.80 -32.64
CA ARG A 581 -9.15 -32.46 -32.13
C ARG A 581 -10.40 -31.59 -31.94
N GLY A 582 -10.87 -31.51 -30.70
CA GLY A 582 -12.00 -30.66 -30.33
C GLY A 582 -13.38 -31.26 -30.59
N ILE A 583 -13.52 -32.59 -30.76
CA ILE A 583 -14.83 -33.26 -30.79
C ILE A 583 -14.86 -34.30 -29.69
N TYR A 584 -15.86 -34.19 -28.82
CA TYR A 584 -16.12 -35.14 -27.75
C TYR A 584 -17.44 -35.86 -28.01
N GLU A 585 -17.43 -37.16 -27.78
CA GLU A 585 -18.64 -37.95 -27.62
C GLU A 585 -18.98 -37.97 -26.14
N LEU A 586 -20.21 -37.58 -25.81
CA LEU A 586 -20.80 -37.75 -24.49
C LEU A 586 -21.86 -38.82 -24.62
N GLN A 587 -21.65 -39.95 -23.96
CA GLN A 587 -22.68 -40.96 -23.83
C GLN A 587 -23.35 -40.81 -22.46
N ILE A 588 -24.65 -40.54 -22.46
CA ILE A 588 -25.49 -40.41 -21.27
C ILE A 588 -26.41 -41.64 -21.24
N ARG A 589 -26.43 -42.37 -20.15
CA ARG A 589 -27.33 -43.51 -19.96
C ARG A 589 -28.14 -43.35 -18.70
N GLY A 590 -29.39 -43.80 -18.72
CA GLY A 590 -30.23 -43.84 -17.54
C GLY A 590 -31.28 -44.93 -17.56
N ASP A 591 -31.94 -45.09 -16.43
CA ASP A 591 -33.07 -46.00 -16.24
C ASP A 591 -34.29 -45.17 -15.82
N VAL A 592 -35.48 -45.64 -16.13
CA VAL A 592 -36.75 -45.09 -15.67
C VAL A 592 -37.59 -46.29 -15.26
N ASP A 593 -37.86 -46.41 -13.96
CA ASP A 593 -38.72 -47.44 -13.39
C ASP A 593 -40.20 -47.17 -13.78
N ALA A 594 -40.56 -47.39 -15.04
CA ALA A 594 -41.88 -47.10 -15.60
C ALA A 594 -42.53 -48.34 -16.22
N THR A 595 -43.62 -48.78 -15.61
CA THR A 595 -44.63 -49.67 -16.21
C THR A 595 -45.64 -48.88 -17.06
N THR A 596 -45.34 -47.64 -17.47
CA THR A 596 -46.23 -46.74 -18.21
C THR A 596 -45.75 -46.56 -19.66
N GLU A 597 -46.68 -46.53 -20.61
CA GLU A 597 -46.37 -46.63 -22.05
C GLU A 597 -45.70 -45.38 -22.67
N GLU A 598 -45.74 -44.21 -22.01
CA GLU A 598 -45.20 -42.95 -22.54
C GLU A 598 -44.19 -42.30 -21.58
N VAL A 599 -42.93 -42.18 -22.03
CA VAL A 599 -41.85 -41.41 -21.39
C VAL A 599 -41.33 -40.44 -22.46
N ASP A 600 -41.41 -39.13 -22.20
CA ASP A 600 -40.76 -38.06 -22.99
C ASP A 600 -39.41 -37.72 -22.33
N LEU A 601 -38.33 -37.74 -23.12
CA LEU A 601 -36.97 -37.49 -22.65
C LEU A 601 -36.40 -36.27 -23.37
N GLN A 602 -36.04 -35.25 -22.59
CA GLN A 602 -35.38 -34.06 -23.10
C GLN A 602 -33.99 -33.94 -22.49
N ILE A 603 -32.99 -33.77 -23.35
CA ILE A 603 -31.59 -33.63 -22.93
C ILE A 603 -31.10 -32.25 -23.31
N TYR A 604 -30.52 -31.57 -22.33
CA TYR A 604 -29.87 -30.28 -22.50
C TYR A 604 -28.40 -30.43 -22.17
N VAL A 605 -27.53 -30.09 -23.11
CA VAL A 605 -26.09 -30.01 -22.86
C VAL A 605 -25.69 -28.55 -22.91
N GLU A 606 -25.24 -28.04 -21.76
CA GLU A 606 -24.77 -26.66 -21.66
C GLU A 606 -25.85 -25.65 -22.11
N GLY A 607 -27.09 -25.86 -21.65
CA GLY A 607 -28.25 -25.00 -21.93
C GLY A 607 -28.91 -25.20 -23.30
N ARG A 608 -28.27 -25.92 -24.23
CA ARG A 608 -28.85 -26.21 -25.55
C ARG A 608 -29.56 -27.55 -25.57
N ARG A 609 -30.79 -27.57 -26.07
CA ARG A 609 -31.52 -28.80 -26.36
C ARG A 609 -30.75 -29.61 -27.40
N VAL A 610 -30.62 -30.90 -27.18
CA VAL A 610 -30.07 -31.82 -28.18
C VAL A 610 -31.23 -32.32 -29.04
N ASP A 611 -31.24 -31.91 -30.30
CA ASP A 611 -32.16 -32.44 -31.31
C ASP A 611 -31.64 -33.82 -31.76
N GLU A 612 -32.54 -34.78 -31.96
CA GLU A 612 -32.21 -36.18 -32.32
C GLU A 612 -31.51 -37.00 -31.21
N VAL A 613 -32.18 -37.18 -30.07
CA VAL A 613 -31.76 -38.17 -29.07
C VAL A 613 -32.18 -39.57 -29.56
N LEU A 614 -31.21 -40.40 -29.91
CA LEU A 614 -31.43 -41.80 -30.28
C LEU A 614 -31.72 -42.63 -29.02
N VAL A 615 -32.96 -42.56 -28.51
CA VAL A 615 -33.40 -43.30 -27.32
C VAL A 615 -33.47 -44.79 -27.65
N GLN A 616 -32.40 -45.53 -27.35
CA GLN A 616 -32.47 -46.99 -27.34
C GLN A 616 -33.20 -47.44 -26.07
N ARG A 617 -34.49 -47.81 -26.22
CA ARG A 617 -35.25 -48.46 -25.15
C ARG A 617 -34.73 -49.89 -24.97
N GLY A 618 -34.03 -50.13 -23.87
CA GLY A 618 -33.72 -51.49 -23.41
C GLY A 618 -34.91 -52.11 -22.67
N ASP A 619 -34.86 -53.43 -22.43
CA ASP A 619 -35.82 -54.09 -21.54
C ASP A 619 -35.80 -53.39 -20.15
N ASN A 620 -36.98 -53.14 -19.57
CA ASN A 620 -37.21 -52.55 -18.24
C ASN A 620 -36.97 -51.02 -18.06
N GLY A 621 -37.07 -50.20 -19.10
CA GLY A 621 -37.10 -48.72 -18.93
C GLY A 621 -35.75 -48.01 -19.04
N LYS A 622 -34.69 -48.73 -19.43
CA LYS A 622 -33.37 -48.18 -19.72
C LYS A 622 -33.35 -47.37 -21.02
N TRP A 623 -32.70 -46.21 -20.99
CA TRP A 623 -32.44 -45.35 -22.14
C TRP A 623 -30.95 -45.00 -22.24
N SER A 624 -30.47 -44.77 -23.46
CA SER A 624 -29.17 -44.16 -23.69
C SER A 624 -29.28 -43.08 -24.76
N ALA A 625 -28.40 -42.09 -24.66
CA ALA A 625 -28.26 -40.98 -25.57
C ALA A 625 -26.77 -40.78 -25.86
N THR A 626 -26.40 -40.76 -27.13
CA THR A 626 -25.03 -40.45 -27.57
C THR A 626 -25.04 -39.10 -28.25
N ILE A 627 -24.16 -38.21 -27.81
CA ILE A 627 -24.11 -36.82 -28.25
C ILE A 627 -22.70 -36.56 -28.76
N GLN A 628 -22.56 -36.23 -30.03
CA GLN A 628 -21.28 -35.78 -30.58
C GLN A 628 -21.28 -34.26 -30.59
N GLN A 629 -20.43 -33.64 -29.77
CA GLN A 629 -20.37 -32.19 -29.66
C GLN A 629 -18.95 -31.67 -29.89
N THR A 630 -18.85 -30.65 -30.73
CA THR A 630 -17.72 -29.72 -30.69
C THR A 630 -17.97 -28.81 -29.48
N PRO A 631 -17.16 -28.85 -28.42
CA PRO A 631 -17.33 -27.92 -27.33
C PRO A 631 -17.13 -26.53 -27.90
N VAL A 632 -18.13 -25.67 -27.72
CA VAL A 632 -17.94 -24.23 -27.93
C VAL A 632 -17.06 -23.78 -26.77
N ILE A 633 -15.75 -23.90 -26.93
CA ILE A 633 -14.77 -23.28 -26.04
C ILE A 633 -14.59 -21.85 -26.53
N GLU A 634 -15.63 -21.02 -26.44
CA GLU A 634 -15.40 -19.61 -26.13
C GLU A 634 -15.26 -19.61 -24.62
N GLY A 635 -14.01 -19.47 -24.15
CA GLY A 635 -13.61 -19.80 -22.79
C GLY A 635 -14.54 -19.14 -21.76
N ARG A 636 -14.91 -19.91 -20.74
CA ARG A 636 -15.25 -19.30 -19.45
C ARG A 636 -14.14 -18.28 -19.13
N PRO A 637 -14.44 -17.13 -18.53
CA PRO A 637 -13.42 -16.29 -17.90
C PRO A 637 -12.86 -16.98 -16.62
N GLN A 638 -12.53 -18.27 -16.70
CA GLN A 638 -11.61 -18.92 -15.79
C GLN A 638 -10.20 -18.51 -16.25
N GLY A 639 -9.67 -17.48 -15.62
CA GLY A 639 -8.26 -17.11 -15.69
C GLY A 639 -7.77 -16.67 -17.08
N ARG A 640 -7.94 -15.39 -17.40
CA ARG A 640 -6.76 -14.67 -17.89
C ARG A 640 -5.75 -14.75 -16.73
N ASP A 641 -4.66 -15.49 -16.95
CA ASP A 641 -3.53 -15.72 -16.04
C ASP A 641 -3.63 -16.87 -15.03
N ALA A 642 -3.64 -18.10 -15.57
CA ALA A 642 -2.93 -19.21 -14.95
C ALA A 642 -2.18 -20.02 -16.04
N VAL A 643 -1.03 -19.47 -16.46
CA VAL A 643 0.13 -20.14 -17.08
C VAL A 643 -0.15 -21.23 -18.13
N ILE A 644 -0.13 -20.90 -19.43
CA ILE A 644 0.53 -21.72 -20.49
C ILE A 644 1.03 -20.80 -21.62
N LEU A 645 2.35 -20.82 -21.85
CA LEU A 645 3.07 -20.29 -23.00
C LEU A 645 2.63 -20.94 -24.33
N ALA A 646 2.42 -20.16 -25.40
CA ALA A 646 3.04 -20.33 -26.72
C ALA A 646 2.34 -19.53 -27.84
N ASP A 647 3.08 -18.54 -28.34
CA ASP A 647 3.49 -18.43 -29.74
C ASP A 647 2.43 -18.24 -30.85
N GLN A 648 1.96 -16.99 -31.01
CA GLN A 648 1.57 -16.39 -32.31
C GLN A 648 1.31 -14.87 -32.21
N THR A 649 1.27 -14.31 -31.00
CA THR A 649 1.01 -12.89 -30.69
C THR A 649 2.19 -11.94 -30.94
N LEU A 650 3.39 -12.45 -31.24
CA LEU A 650 4.62 -11.66 -31.16
C LEU A 650 4.67 -10.49 -32.16
N VAL A 651 4.21 -10.70 -33.40
CA VAL A 651 4.39 -9.71 -34.48
C VAL A 651 3.43 -8.52 -34.35
N ARG A 652 2.17 -8.77 -33.93
CA ARG A 652 1.16 -7.71 -33.78
C ARG A 652 1.34 -6.92 -32.49
N THR A 653 1.77 -7.60 -31.43
CA THR A 653 2.13 -6.99 -30.15
C THR A 653 3.38 -6.14 -30.25
N LEU A 654 4.37 -6.48 -31.09
CA LEU A 654 5.55 -5.63 -31.31
C LEU A 654 5.22 -4.28 -31.97
N THR A 655 4.28 -4.26 -32.92
CA THR A 655 3.86 -3.00 -33.58
C THR A 655 2.99 -2.13 -32.66
N GLN A 656 2.13 -2.74 -31.85
CA GLN A 656 1.27 -2.04 -30.88
C GLN A 656 2.05 -1.60 -29.63
N LEU A 657 3.01 -2.40 -29.15
CA LEU A 657 3.97 -1.99 -28.11
C LEU A 657 4.85 -0.86 -28.58
N GLY A 658 5.31 -0.87 -29.85
CA GLY A 658 6.04 0.26 -30.41
C GLY A 658 5.24 1.56 -30.34
N GLY A 659 3.98 1.54 -30.80
CA GLY A 659 3.11 2.72 -30.75
C GLY A 659 2.70 3.14 -29.33
N ALA A 660 2.38 2.19 -28.46
CA ALA A 660 1.99 2.44 -27.06
C ALA A 660 3.18 2.92 -26.22
N LEU A 661 4.38 2.40 -26.46
CA LEU A 661 5.61 2.86 -25.81
C LEU A 661 5.94 4.29 -26.21
N THR A 662 5.86 4.64 -27.50
CA THR A 662 6.08 6.02 -27.96
C THR A 662 5.05 6.99 -27.36
N PHE A 663 3.76 6.61 -27.33
CA PHE A 663 2.72 7.46 -26.76
C PHE A 663 2.85 7.61 -25.23
N THR A 664 3.17 6.53 -24.52
CA THR A 664 3.36 6.53 -23.06
C THR A 664 4.59 7.35 -22.68
N LEU A 665 5.70 7.24 -23.43
CA LEU A 665 6.89 8.06 -23.21
C LEU A 665 6.60 9.55 -23.45
N LEU A 666 5.81 9.91 -24.46
CA LEU A 666 5.38 11.29 -24.69
C LEU A 666 4.50 11.82 -23.55
N VAL A 667 3.54 11.03 -23.07
CA VAL A 667 2.64 11.45 -21.97
C VAL A 667 3.39 11.57 -20.65
N ILE A 668 4.27 10.62 -20.32
CA ILE A 668 5.15 10.71 -19.15
C ILE A 668 6.04 11.94 -19.26
N PHE A 669 6.65 12.21 -20.43
CA PHE A 669 7.47 13.40 -20.67
C PHE A 669 6.69 14.71 -20.42
N PHE A 670 5.46 14.84 -20.92
CA PHE A 670 4.67 16.07 -20.75
C PHE A 670 4.09 16.25 -19.35
N LEU A 671 3.69 15.18 -18.68
CA LEU A 671 3.22 15.25 -17.29
C LEU A 671 4.36 15.55 -16.34
N ASP A 672 5.51 14.92 -16.54
CA ASP A 672 6.67 15.10 -15.69
C ASP A 672 7.32 16.48 -15.87
N ARG A 673 7.33 17.01 -17.11
CA ARG A 673 7.71 18.40 -17.43
C ARG A 673 6.91 19.45 -16.66
N ASN A 674 5.62 19.21 -16.41
CA ASN A 674 4.72 20.19 -15.81
C ASN A 674 4.49 20.00 -14.31
N TYR A 675 4.66 18.77 -13.79
CA TYR A 675 4.20 18.42 -12.45
C TYR A 675 5.18 17.54 -11.64
N ARG A 676 6.38 17.22 -12.16
CA ARG A 676 7.36 16.33 -11.49
C ARG A 676 6.71 15.07 -10.88
N VAL A 677 6.04 14.28 -11.70
CA VAL A 677 5.22 13.11 -11.28
C VAL A 677 5.99 11.79 -11.21
N LEU A 678 7.20 11.69 -11.78
CA LEU A 678 8.09 10.57 -11.51
C LEU A 678 8.55 10.59 -10.03
N PRO A 679 8.93 9.46 -9.42
CA PRO A 679 9.53 9.43 -8.08
C PRO A 679 10.76 10.34 -7.97
N ASN A 680 11.05 10.94 -6.82
CA ASN A 680 12.29 11.74 -6.64
C ASN A 680 13.56 10.94 -6.95
N ALA A 681 13.55 9.61 -6.78
CA ALA A 681 14.61 8.72 -7.23
C ALA A 681 14.74 8.70 -8.77
N ILE A 682 13.65 8.77 -9.53
CA ILE A 682 13.63 8.89 -11.00
C ILE A 682 13.88 10.34 -11.46
N HIS A 683 13.51 11.37 -10.70
CA HIS A 683 13.94 12.76 -10.95
C HIS A 683 15.41 13.01 -10.62
N GLY A 684 15.96 12.27 -9.67
CA GLY A 684 17.38 12.22 -9.36
C GLY A 684 18.17 11.31 -10.32
N TYR A 685 17.50 10.31 -10.92
CA TYR A 685 18.05 9.47 -11.99
C TYR A 685 17.86 10.07 -13.38
N MET A 686 16.89 10.98 -13.56
CA MET A 686 16.82 11.81 -14.74
C MET A 686 18.08 12.64 -14.67
N PRO A 687 19.07 12.34 -15.51
CA PRO A 687 20.20 13.20 -15.54
C PRO A 687 19.62 14.54 -15.99
N THR A 688 19.85 15.62 -15.25
CA THR A 688 19.72 16.97 -15.81
C THR A 688 20.52 17.10 -17.13
N HIS A 689 21.39 16.12 -17.37
CA HIS A 689 22.19 15.80 -18.52
C HIS A 689 21.56 14.73 -19.43
N HIS A 690 20.65 15.12 -20.30
CA HIS A 690 20.39 14.27 -21.47
C HIS A 690 21.63 14.31 -22.38
N HIS A 691 22.19 13.14 -22.68
CA HIS A 691 23.34 13.03 -23.59
C HIS A 691 22.98 13.64 -24.96
N GLY A 692 23.86 14.49 -25.50
CA GLY A 692 23.69 15.11 -26.83
C GLY A 692 22.96 16.45 -26.85
N PHE A 693 22.67 17.08 -25.71
CA PHE A 693 22.22 18.49 -25.69
C PHE A 693 23.39 19.47 -25.68
N VAL A 694 23.23 20.56 -26.40
CA VAL A 694 24.11 21.73 -26.38
C VAL A 694 23.32 22.96 -25.96
N VAL A 695 23.96 23.85 -25.18
CA VAL A 695 23.37 25.11 -24.73
C VAL A 695 23.41 26.09 -25.90
N THR A 696 22.28 26.72 -26.22
CA THR A 696 22.12 27.63 -27.36
C THR A 696 21.97 29.10 -26.94
N ASP A 697 21.43 29.36 -25.75
CA ASP A 697 21.36 30.71 -25.17
C ASP A 697 21.22 30.67 -23.64
N ILE A 698 21.52 31.79 -22.99
CA ILE A 698 21.53 31.92 -21.52
C ILE A 698 21.11 33.35 -21.14
N THR A 699 20.31 33.49 -20.09
CA THR A 699 19.94 34.79 -19.53
C THR A 699 19.64 34.71 -18.04
N ILE A 700 19.62 35.86 -17.38
CA ILE A 700 19.19 36.02 -15.99
C ILE A 700 17.95 36.90 -15.97
N VAL A 701 16.95 36.50 -15.18
CA VAL A 701 15.72 37.28 -14.96
C VAL A 701 15.61 37.62 -13.49
N GLN A 702 15.36 38.89 -13.20
CA GLN A 702 15.09 39.40 -11.86
C GLN A 702 13.66 39.92 -11.81
N CYS A 703 12.90 39.57 -10.78
CA CYS A 703 11.55 40.05 -10.56
C CYS A 703 11.39 40.62 -9.14
N SER A 704 10.41 41.50 -8.96
CA SER A 704 10.14 42.16 -7.68
C SER A 704 8.85 41.64 -7.04
N SER A 705 8.91 41.31 -5.74
CA SER A 705 7.75 40.93 -4.95
C SER A 705 6.82 42.10 -4.59
N ILE A 706 7.24 43.35 -4.83
CA ILE A 706 6.45 44.56 -4.60
C ILE A 706 5.63 44.94 -5.85
N ASN A 707 6.08 44.53 -7.04
CA ASN A 707 5.40 44.81 -8.30
C ASN A 707 4.56 43.61 -8.75
N LEU A 708 3.24 43.70 -8.60
CA LEU A 708 2.26 42.66 -8.99
C LEU A 708 2.28 42.27 -10.48
N PHE A 709 2.94 43.06 -11.34
CA PHE A 709 3.10 42.76 -12.78
C PHE A 709 4.48 42.21 -13.13
N SER A 710 5.38 42.07 -12.14
CA SER A 710 6.69 41.46 -12.34
C SER A 710 6.57 39.94 -12.27
N SER A 711 7.01 39.23 -13.30
CA SER A 711 7.13 37.77 -13.30
C SER A 711 8.58 37.36 -13.51
N CYS A 712 9.01 36.31 -12.81
CA CYS A 712 10.29 35.65 -13.09
C CYS A 712 10.14 34.54 -14.14
N ASP A 713 8.94 34.22 -14.62
CA ASP A 713 8.71 33.09 -15.53
C ASP A 713 8.93 33.49 -16.99
N LEU A 714 9.78 32.73 -17.68
CA LEU A 714 9.94 32.77 -19.14
C LEU A 714 9.18 31.62 -19.80
N ASP A 715 8.97 31.70 -21.12
CA ASP A 715 8.32 30.63 -21.89
C ASP A 715 9.04 29.29 -21.68
N PRO A 716 8.38 28.29 -21.05
CA PRO A 716 8.99 27.00 -20.73
C PRO A 716 9.21 26.13 -21.97
N ALA A 717 8.77 26.56 -23.17
CA ALA A 717 9.12 25.91 -24.43
C ALA A 717 10.50 26.32 -24.95
N ILE A 718 11.06 27.44 -24.49
CA ILE A 718 12.33 28.00 -24.97
C ILE A 718 13.38 27.98 -23.86
N TRP A 719 12.97 28.33 -22.65
CA TRP A 719 13.86 28.57 -21.51
C TRP A 719 13.62 27.54 -20.41
N HIS A 720 14.71 26.95 -19.94
CA HIS A 720 14.76 26.07 -18.79
C HIS A 720 15.34 26.83 -17.59
N ARG A 721 14.55 26.95 -16.51
CA ARG A 721 14.98 27.59 -15.26
C ARG A 721 15.94 26.69 -14.51
N ILE A 722 17.09 27.22 -14.08
CA ILE A 722 17.90 26.59 -13.05
C ILE A 722 17.24 26.87 -11.71
N ASP A 723 16.82 25.82 -11.00
CA ASP A 723 15.98 25.87 -9.80
C ASP A 723 16.78 26.29 -8.55
N LYS A 724 17.51 27.40 -8.66
CA LYS A 724 18.32 28.03 -7.61
C LYS A 724 18.05 29.54 -7.63
N GLU A 725 17.49 30.06 -6.55
CA GLU A 725 17.23 31.49 -6.39
C GLU A 725 18.55 32.21 -6.06
N LEU A 726 18.96 33.17 -6.89
CA LEU A 726 20.31 33.74 -6.83
C LEU A 726 20.58 34.53 -5.55
N TYR A 727 19.55 34.95 -4.80
CA TYR A 727 19.69 35.63 -3.52
C TYR A 727 19.51 34.72 -2.30
N LEU A 728 19.25 33.42 -2.51
CA LEU A 728 18.96 32.43 -1.46
C LEU A 728 17.91 32.91 -0.44
N GLY A 729 16.88 33.63 -0.89
CA GLY A 729 15.80 34.17 -0.05
C GLY A 729 16.21 35.32 0.88
N ARG A 730 17.44 35.85 0.76
CA ARG A 730 17.96 36.92 1.62
C ARG A 730 17.65 38.33 1.10
N ALA A 731 17.13 38.45 -0.12
CA ALA A 731 16.68 39.73 -0.67
C ALA A 731 15.22 40.02 -0.29
N TRP A 732 14.95 41.20 0.26
CA TRP A 732 13.65 41.58 0.83
C TRP A 732 12.52 41.79 -0.21
N ALA A 733 12.85 42.26 -1.42
CA ALA A 733 11.88 42.73 -2.41
C ALA A 733 12.12 42.19 -3.84
N SER A 734 13.09 41.29 -4.01
CA SER A 734 13.52 40.80 -5.31
C SER A 734 13.93 39.33 -5.26
N THR A 735 13.64 38.61 -6.33
CA THR A 735 14.16 37.27 -6.61
C THR A 735 14.81 37.26 -7.98
N ALA A 736 15.81 36.40 -8.18
CA ALA A 736 16.43 36.23 -9.49
C ALA A 736 16.73 34.76 -9.79
N TYR A 737 16.66 34.40 -11.07
CA TYR A 737 16.91 33.04 -11.56
C TYR A 737 17.71 33.06 -12.87
N LEU A 738 18.55 32.03 -13.05
CA LEU A 738 19.25 31.76 -14.31
C LEU A 738 18.38 30.87 -15.21
N TYR A 739 18.39 31.18 -16.50
CA TYR A 739 17.69 30.45 -17.54
C TYR A 739 18.64 30.03 -18.64
N ILE A 740 18.51 28.79 -19.11
CA ILE A 740 19.26 28.25 -20.25
C ILE A 740 18.29 27.80 -21.35
N SER A 741 18.67 27.99 -22.61
CA SER A 741 18.06 27.33 -23.76
C SER A 741 19.01 26.26 -24.26
N ARG A 742 18.47 25.08 -24.60
CA ARG A 742 19.26 23.93 -25.06
C ARG A 742 18.54 23.20 -26.17
N LYS A 743 19.30 22.61 -27.10
CA LYS A 743 18.80 21.76 -28.18
C LYS A 743 19.62 20.48 -28.26
N HIS A 744 19.02 19.40 -28.72
CA HIS A 744 19.79 18.25 -29.16
C HIS A 744 20.69 18.67 -30.33
N GLU A 745 21.90 18.13 -30.34
CA GLU A 745 22.90 18.42 -31.37
C GLU A 745 22.40 18.08 -32.78
N GLU A 746 21.64 16.99 -32.92
CA GLU A 746 20.99 16.58 -34.17
C GLU A 746 19.86 17.52 -34.64
N ASP A 747 19.23 18.25 -33.71
CA ASP A 747 18.13 19.19 -33.99
C ASP A 747 18.60 20.58 -34.41
N LEU A 748 19.91 20.81 -34.43
CA LEU A 748 20.47 22.10 -34.84
C LEU A 748 20.21 22.36 -36.33
N THR A 749 19.52 23.46 -36.62
CA THR A 749 19.31 23.97 -37.97
C THR A 749 20.50 24.82 -38.43
N ALA A 750 20.64 25.05 -39.73
CA ALA A 750 21.75 25.83 -40.26
C ALA A 750 21.83 27.28 -39.72
N ALA A 751 20.72 27.81 -39.18
CA ALA A 751 20.62 29.13 -38.59
C ALA A 751 20.92 29.14 -37.07
N ASP A 752 20.95 27.97 -36.42
CA ASP A 752 21.19 27.88 -34.99
C ASP A 752 22.65 28.19 -34.64
N LYS A 753 22.81 28.86 -33.50
CA LYS A 753 24.10 29.14 -32.87
C LYS A 753 24.15 28.42 -31.53
N VAL A 754 25.31 27.90 -31.20
CA VAL A 754 25.55 27.23 -29.91
C VAL A 754 26.43 28.10 -29.04
N VAL A 755 26.26 28.01 -27.72
CA VAL A 755 27.11 28.71 -26.75
C VAL A 755 28.45 27.99 -26.70
N MET A 756 29.47 28.66 -27.24
CA MET A 756 30.84 28.19 -27.23
C MET A 756 31.57 28.60 -25.97
N ASP A 757 31.21 29.76 -25.42
CA ASP A 757 31.85 30.26 -24.21
C ASP A 757 30.94 31.23 -23.44
N MET A 758 31.20 31.36 -22.15
CA MET A 758 30.58 32.37 -21.32
C MET A 758 31.49 32.85 -20.21
N THR A 759 31.36 34.11 -19.85
CA THR A 759 32.11 34.72 -18.75
C THR A 759 31.28 35.81 -18.09
N VAL A 760 31.73 36.27 -16.93
CA VAL A 760 31.06 37.30 -16.13
C VAL A 760 32.03 38.44 -15.88
N GLY A 761 31.62 39.65 -16.22
CA GLY A 761 32.44 40.85 -16.05
C GLY A 761 31.76 42.14 -16.49
N ARG A 762 32.30 43.28 -16.05
CA ARG A 762 31.77 44.61 -16.40
C ARG A 762 32.10 45.06 -17.82
N LEU A 763 33.16 44.50 -18.42
CA LEU A 763 33.70 44.91 -19.70
C LEU A 763 33.51 43.80 -20.74
N ASN A 764 33.42 44.18 -22.02
CA ASN A 764 33.35 43.23 -23.12
C ASN A 764 34.65 42.38 -23.18
N PRO A 765 34.56 41.04 -23.15
CA PRO A 765 35.73 40.16 -23.16
C PRO A 765 36.67 40.35 -24.36
N ALA A 766 36.13 40.71 -25.54
CA ALA A 766 36.94 40.96 -26.73
C ALA A 766 37.78 42.25 -26.62
N GLN A 767 37.33 43.23 -25.83
CA GLN A 767 38.07 44.47 -25.58
C GLN A 767 39.08 44.30 -24.43
N ALA A 768 38.74 43.50 -23.42
CA ALA A 768 39.66 43.15 -22.32
C ALA A 768 40.86 42.31 -22.81
N ALA A 769 40.63 41.32 -23.70
CA ALA A 769 41.70 40.50 -24.27
C ALA A 769 42.67 41.29 -25.18
N ALA A 770 42.24 42.42 -25.74
CA ALA A 770 43.08 43.31 -26.53
C ALA A 770 44.08 44.13 -25.68
N GLN A 771 43.87 44.22 -24.36
CA GLN A 771 44.83 44.84 -23.43
C GLN A 771 45.90 43.86 -22.92
N ASP A 772 45.67 42.53 -22.99
CA ASP A 772 46.53 41.51 -22.37
C ASP A 772 47.46 40.74 -23.34
N ASN A 773 47.68 41.23 -24.56
CA ASN A 773 48.74 40.75 -25.48
C ASN A 773 48.81 39.23 -25.71
N LYS A 774 47.68 38.52 -25.72
CA LYS A 774 47.61 37.14 -26.24
C LYS A 774 46.71 37.09 -27.46
N ALA A 775 47.28 37.51 -28.59
CA ALA A 775 46.73 37.25 -29.90
C ALA A 775 46.80 35.76 -30.21
N ASN A 776 45.66 35.12 -30.46
CA ASN A 776 45.63 34.08 -31.48
C ASN A 776 44.27 34.01 -32.18
N ASN A 777 44.36 33.83 -33.50
CA ASN A 777 43.29 33.91 -34.48
C ASN A 777 42.07 33.06 -34.09
N ASN A 778 40.90 33.70 -33.91
CA ASN A 778 39.67 33.02 -34.26
C ASN A 778 38.61 33.99 -34.80
N LYS A 779 38.23 33.76 -36.05
CA LYS A 779 37.18 34.47 -36.78
C LYS A 779 35.80 34.07 -36.23
N ASN A 780 34.88 35.04 -36.16
CA ASN A 780 33.41 34.89 -36.14
C ASN A 780 32.67 34.51 -34.84
N GLY A 781 32.76 35.33 -33.78
CA GLY A 781 31.72 35.35 -32.75
C GLY A 781 31.68 36.67 -31.99
N GLU A 782 30.61 37.45 -32.15
CA GLU A 782 30.35 38.64 -31.32
C GLU A 782 29.99 38.19 -29.89
N TRP A 783 30.60 38.81 -28.88
CA TRP A 783 30.21 38.62 -27.48
C TRP A 783 28.97 39.45 -27.18
N GLU A 784 27.96 38.80 -26.62
CA GLU A 784 26.68 39.44 -26.33
C GLU A 784 26.51 39.64 -24.82
N SER A 785 26.11 40.84 -24.42
CA SER A 785 25.84 41.17 -23.02
C SER A 785 24.46 40.65 -22.60
N ARG A 786 24.36 40.23 -21.34
CA ARG A 786 23.15 39.77 -20.64
C ARG A 786 23.10 40.37 -19.22
N PRO A 787 21.93 40.36 -18.55
CA PRO A 787 21.82 40.80 -17.16
C PRO A 787 22.80 40.08 -16.22
N GLY A 788 23.13 40.70 -15.08
CA GLY A 788 24.06 40.12 -14.09
C GLY A 788 25.54 40.16 -14.50
N GLY A 789 25.90 40.97 -15.50
CA GLY A 789 27.28 41.04 -16.02
C GLY A 789 27.70 39.84 -16.87
N LEU A 790 26.74 39.01 -17.29
CA LEU A 790 26.97 37.83 -18.09
C LEU A 790 27.28 38.20 -19.55
N TRP A 791 28.31 37.56 -20.10
CA TRP A 791 28.70 37.64 -21.51
C TRP A 791 28.64 36.26 -22.13
N VAL A 792 27.95 36.15 -23.26
CA VAL A 792 27.77 34.87 -23.99
C VAL A 792 28.42 34.97 -25.36
N LYS A 793 29.26 33.99 -25.69
CA LYS A 793 29.86 33.83 -27.01
C LYS A 793 29.18 32.69 -27.74
N ARG A 794 28.48 33.04 -28.81
CA ARG A 794 27.80 32.06 -29.65
C ARG A 794 28.57 31.79 -30.94
N SER A 795 28.47 30.57 -31.45
CA SER A 795 29.10 30.17 -32.70
C SER A 795 28.53 30.94 -33.90
N GLY A 796 29.31 31.05 -34.98
CA GLY A 796 28.82 31.57 -36.26
C GLY A 796 27.99 30.57 -37.06
N ASN A 797 28.03 29.28 -36.70
CA ASN A 797 27.27 28.21 -37.35
C ASN A 797 27.07 27.01 -36.40
N LYS A 798 26.16 26.11 -36.76
CA LYS A 798 25.82 24.93 -35.96
C LYS A 798 26.92 23.87 -35.83
N LYS A 799 27.86 23.76 -36.78
CA LYS A 799 28.89 22.69 -36.78
C LYS A 799 29.88 22.80 -35.62
N SER A 800 29.82 23.90 -34.87
CA SER A 800 30.62 24.06 -33.65
C SER A 800 30.10 23.22 -32.47
N SER A 801 28.94 22.56 -32.59
CA SER A 801 28.44 21.62 -31.59
C SER A 801 29.33 20.38 -31.45
N ASP A 802 29.93 19.90 -32.55
CA ASP A 802 30.78 18.70 -32.58
C ASP A 802 32.12 18.90 -31.82
N SER A 803 32.34 20.08 -31.24
CA SER A 803 33.55 20.45 -30.53
C SER A 803 33.48 20.06 -29.06
N ASP A 804 34.55 19.48 -28.53
CA ASP A 804 34.70 19.26 -27.07
C ASP A 804 34.64 20.56 -26.25
N ASP A 805 34.77 21.73 -26.88
CA ASP A 805 34.72 23.04 -26.23
C ASP A 805 33.29 23.61 -26.10
N VAL A 806 32.28 23.00 -26.75
CA VAL A 806 30.89 23.47 -26.66
C VAL A 806 30.36 23.33 -25.24
N ILE A 807 29.57 24.28 -24.79
CA ILE A 807 28.92 24.22 -23.48
C ILE A 807 27.67 23.35 -23.59
N THR A 808 27.66 22.25 -22.84
CA THR A 808 26.55 21.28 -22.84
C THR A 808 25.62 21.45 -21.65
N ASP A 809 26.05 22.15 -20.59
CA ASP A 809 25.20 22.42 -19.42
C ASP A 809 25.75 23.54 -18.52
N VAL A 810 24.87 24.12 -17.69
CA VAL A 810 25.17 25.25 -16.79
C VAL A 810 24.42 25.09 -15.46
N ASP A 811 25.08 25.41 -14.36
CA ASP A 811 24.52 25.40 -13.01
C ASP A 811 25.17 26.52 -12.18
N ILE A 812 24.72 26.70 -10.93
CA ILE A 812 25.16 27.77 -10.03
C ILE A 812 25.71 27.19 -8.73
N LEU A 813 26.78 27.78 -8.22
CA LEU A 813 27.33 27.52 -6.89
C LEU A 813 27.44 28.82 -6.09
N PHE A 814 27.44 28.73 -4.76
CA PHE A 814 27.37 29.88 -3.87
C PHE A 814 28.58 29.99 -2.94
N GLY A 815 29.00 31.21 -2.65
CA GLY A 815 30.10 31.51 -1.72
C GLY A 815 31.47 31.54 -2.38
N ASP A 816 32.38 32.32 -1.77
CA ASP A 816 33.71 32.56 -2.30
C ASP A 816 34.61 31.32 -2.26
N ASP A 817 34.24 30.35 -1.42
CA ASP A 817 34.90 29.06 -1.27
C ASP A 817 34.18 27.92 -2.02
N ALA A 818 33.28 28.26 -2.94
CA ALA A 818 32.63 27.29 -3.83
C ALA A 818 33.66 26.51 -4.66
N VAL A 819 33.48 25.20 -4.74
CA VAL A 819 34.29 24.31 -5.57
C VAL A 819 33.40 23.41 -6.40
N GLU A 820 33.92 22.95 -7.54
CA GLU A 820 33.23 22.01 -8.41
C GLU A 820 33.80 20.60 -8.21
N ALA A 821 32.94 19.63 -7.97
CA ALA A 821 33.32 18.23 -7.74
C ALA A 821 32.85 17.29 -8.87
N ARG A 822 31.95 17.73 -9.74
CA ARG A 822 31.45 16.93 -10.85
C ARG A 822 32.49 16.86 -11.97
N ASP A 823 32.76 15.66 -12.46
CA ASP A 823 33.67 15.47 -13.59
C ASP A 823 33.17 16.19 -14.85
N GLY A 824 34.08 16.87 -15.55
CA GLY A 824 33.78 17.67 -16.74
C GLY A 824 33.13 19.03 -16.50
N TRP A 825 32.87 19.40 -15.23
CA TRP A 825 32.33 20.71 -14.86
C TRP A 825 33.46 21.64 -14.38
N ALA A 826 33.30 22.95 -14.61
CA ALA A 826 34.21 23.97 -14.12
C ALA A 826 33.49 25.30 -13.85
N ILE A 827 33.86 25.96 -12.76
CA ILE A 827 33.46 27.35 -12.49
C ILE A 827 34.07 28.27 -13.56
N THR A 828 33.28 29.21 -14.08
CA THR A 828 33.70 30.14 -15.15
C THR A 828 33.52 31.61 -14.77
N GLY A 829 34.47 32.45 -15.19
CA GLY A 829 34.41 33.90 -14.98
C GLY A 829 34.51 34.33 -13.51
N ASN A 830 34.10 35.58 -13.25
CA ASN A 830 33.96 36.12 -11.89
C ASN A 830 32.54 35.84 -11.33
N GLN A 831 32.29 36.23 -10.08
CA GLN A 831 30.93 36.22 -9.52
C GLN A 831 29.95 37.07 -10.34
N LEU A 832 28.68 36.66 -10.38
CA LEU A 832 27.60 37.43 -10.99
C LEU A 832 27.47 38.83 -10.38
N LEU A 833 27.29 39.83 -11.24
CA LEU A 833 27.12 41.22 -10.85
C LEU A 833 25.64 41.49 -10.58
N LEU A 834 25.15 41.03 -9.43
CA LEU A 834 23.77 41.24 -9.02
C LEU A 834 23.65 42.53 -8.19
N ASP A 835 22.64 43.35 -8.46
CA ASP A 835 22.40 44.64 -7.80
C ASP A 835 21.82 44.45 -6.40
N THR A 836 22.66 44.00 -5.47
CA THR A 836 22.27 43.72 -4.10
C THR A 836 23.33 44.20 -3.12
N GLY A 837 22.89 44.75 -1.97
CA GLY A 837 23.80 45.24 -0.94
C GLY A 837 24.78 44.16 -0.45
N GLY A 838 25.92 44.57 0.10
CA GLY A 838 27.11 43.72 0.33
C GLY A 838 27.01 42.61 1.38
N SER A 839 25.83 42.07 1.71
CA SER A 839 25.61 41.01 2.71
C SER A 839 25.20 39.65 2.12
N LEU A 840 25.32 39.45 0.81
CA LEU A 840 24.96 38.20 0.13
C LEU A 840 26.21 37.39 -0.24
N LEU A 841 26.03 36.07 -0.34
CA LEU A 841 27.06 35.16 -0.84
C LEU A 841 27.32 35.47 -2.32
N SER A 842 28.57 35.33 -2.74
CA SER A 842 28.95 35.38 -4.14
C SER A 842 28.27 34.25 -4.91
N VAL A 843 27.93 34.52 -6.17
CA VAL A 843 27.20 33.58 -7.03
C VAL A 843 28.07 33.26 -8.24
N HIS A 844 28.44 31.99 -8.37
CA HIS A 844 29.35 31.51 -9.40
C HIS A 844 28.61 30.66 -10.42
N LEU A 845 28.91 30.87 -11.71
CA LEU A 845 28.46 29.99 -12.77
C LEU A 845 29.43 28.81 -12.90
N THR A 846 28.90 27.60 -12.99
CA THR A 846 29.66 26.39 -13.32
C THR A 846 29.09 25.75 -14.56
N ILE A 847 29.95 25.24 -15.43
CA ILE A 847 29.60 24.82 -16.78
C ILE A 847 30.28 23.51 -17.14
N ARG A 848 29.57 22.69 -17.93
CA ARG A 848 30.14 21.49 -18.54
C ARG A 848 30.46 21.71 -20.00
N ARG A 849 31.63 21.20 -20.42
CA ARG A 849 32.04 21.17 -21.82
C ARG A 849 32.08 19.76 -22.39
N GLY A 850 31.70 19.63 -23.65
CA GLY A 850 31.71 18.38 -24.39
C GLY A 850 30.72 17.33 -23.86
N ALA A 851 30.80 16.13 -24.43
CA ALA A 851 29.92 15.02 -24.10
C ALA A 851 30.19 14.43 -22.70
N PRO A 852 29.16 14.01 -21.95
CA PRO A 852 29.36 13.36 -20.65
C PRO A 852 30.08 12.01 -20.84
N LYS A 853 31.12 11.76 -20.05
CA LYS A 853 31.90 10.51 -20.09
C LYS A 853 31.28 9.46 -19.18
N GLU A 854 31.11 8.24 -19.69
CA GLU A 854 30.66 7.09 -18.90
C GLU A 854 31.72 6.72 -17.85
N ARG A 855 31.30 6.58 -16.58
CA ARG A 855 32.21 6.37 -15.46
C ARG A 855 32.15 4.92 -14.99
N LYS A 856 33.31 4.29 -14.86
CA LYS A 856 33.45 3.03 -14.12
C LYS A 856 33.55 3.35 -12.62
N LYS A 857 32.59 2.87 -11.83
CA LYS A 857 32.66 2.95 -10.36
C LYS A 857 33.90 2.17 -9.87
N PRO A 858 34.62 2.66 -8.85
CA PRO A 858 35.75 1.92 -8.30
C PRO A 858 35.28 0.61 -7.67
N GLU A 859 36.11 -0.43 -7.75
CA GLU A 859 35.89 -1.70 -7.04
C GLU A 859 36.91 -1.78 -5.90
N PRO A 860 36.51 -1.48 -4.65
CA PRO A 860 37.40 -1.56 -3.50
C PRO A 860 37.97 -2.97 -3.36
N ARG A 861 39.28 -3.07 -3.14
CA ARG A 861 39.97 -4.35 -3.05
C ARG A 861 41.01 -4.31 -1.96
N ILE A 862 41.18 -5.44 -1.28
CA ILE A 862 42.25 -5.63 -0.30
C ILE A 862 43.61 -5.44 -0.97
N GLY A 863 44.46 -4.63 -0.33
CA GLY A 863 45.80 -4.31 -0.81
C GLY A 863 46.73 -5.52 -0.84
N HIS A 864 47.90 -5.37 -1.49
CA HIS A 864 48.90 -6.45 -1.59
C HIS A 864 49.44 -6.92 -0.23
N ASN A 865 49.40 -6.05 0.78
CA ASN A 865 49.77 -6.32 2.16
C ASN A 865 48.68 -7.06 2.97
N GLY A 866 47.51 -7.33 2.38
CA GLY A 866 46.37 -7.94 3.07
C GLY A 866 45.62 -6.99 4.01
N LYS A 867 45.88 -5.68 3.90
CA LYS A 867 45.23 -4.65 4.72
C LYS A 867 44.28 -3.78 3.90
N PHE A 868 43.33 -3.19 4.60
CA PHE A 868 42.38 -2.21 4.06
C PHE A 868 42.01 -1.19 5.12
N LYS A 869 42.30 0.09 4.86
CA LYS A 869 42.11 1.18 5.82
C LYS A 869 40.88 2.02 5.48
N ILE A 870 39.97 2.15 6.43
CA ILE A 870 38.76 2.99 6.35
C ILE A 870 38.94 4.20 7.26
N MET A 871 38.76 5.40 6.72
CA MET A 871 38.64 6.63 7.51
C MET A 871 37.16 7.03 7.58
N GLN A 872 36.63 7.17 8.80
CA GLN A 872 35.26 7.62 9.03
C GLN A 872 35.24 9.10 9.37
N ILE A 873 34.44 9.86 8.63
CA ILE A 873 34.26 11.30 8.78
C ILE A 873 32.77 11.55 9.06
N GLY A 874 32.44 11.95 10.28
CA GLY A 874 31.09 12.35 10.69
C GLY A 874 31.03 13.85 11.02
N ASP A 875 29.82 14.41 11.01
CA ASP A 875 29.52 15.77 11.47
C ASP A 875 30.41 16.84 10.84
N LEU A 876 30.48 16.88 9.50
CA LEU A 876 31.28 17.89 8.79
C LEU A 876 30.66 19.28 8.89
N HIS A 877 29.32 19.37 8.84
CA HIS A 877 28.57 20.63 8.92
C HIS A 877 29.12 21.74 8.00
N LEU A 878 29.27 21.43 6.71
CA LEU A 878 29.74 22.39 5.71
C LEU A 878 28.63 23.36 5.30
N SER A 879 29.02 24.60 4.97
CA SER A 879 28.12 25.72 4.64
C SER A 879 28.25 26.14 3.16
N ASN A 880 27.40 27.04 2.67
CA ASN A 880 27.55 27.69 1.35
C ASN A 880 28.52 28.89 1.34
N GLY A 881 29.39 28.95 2.33
CA GLY A 881 30.44 29.95 2.51
C GLY A 881 31.45 29.41 3.52
N VAL A 882 32.32 30.27 4.04
CA VAL A 882 33.39 29.85 4.97
C VAL A 882 32.88 29.39 6.35
N GLY A 883 31.62 29.68 6.70
CA GLY A 883 30.99 29.29 7.96
C GLY A 883 31.58 29.96 9.20
N GLU A 884 30.92 29.81 10.35
CA GLU A 884 31.41 30.34 11.63
C GLU A 884 31.84 29.19 12.56
N CYS A 885 33.07 29.27 13.08
CA CYS A 885 33.56 28.26 14.02
C CYS A 885 32.76 28.30 15.31
N ARG A 886 32.21 27.15 15.70
CA ARG A 886 31.63 26.90 17.01
C ARG A 886 32.68 26.26 17.90
N GLU A 887 32.99 26.97 18.99
CA GLU A 887 33.87 26.52 20.09
C GLU A 887 35.26 26.00 19.65
N PRO A 888 35.99 26.73 18.78
CA PRO A 888 37.28 26.29 18.29
C PRO A 888 38.37 26.22 19.37
N VAL A 889 39.16 25.15 19.36
CA VAL A 889 40.34 24.98 20.23
C VAL A 889 41.60 24.81 19.36
N PRO A 890 42.56 25.76 19.34
CA PRO A 890 42.51 27.09 19.95
C PRO A 890 41.53 28.02 19.22
N LYS A 891 41.20 29.17 19.82
CA LYS A 891 40.18 30.10 19.31
C LYS A 891 40.50 30.69 17.93
N GLY A 892 41.78 30.90 17.62
CA GLY A 892 42.24 31.41 16.34
C GLY A 892 42.72 30.30 15.40
N TYR A 893 42.84 30.61 14.12
CA TYR A 893 43.37 29.68 13.10
C TYR A 893 44.30 30.44 12.15
N ALA A 894 45.46 29.86 11.81
CA ALA A 894 46.45 30.43 10.89
C ALA A 894 46.84 31.92 11.14
N GLY A 895 46.76 32.41 12.39
CA GLY A 895 47.07 33.81 12.74
C GLY A 895 45.93 34.81 12.53
N GLY A 896 44.70 34.35 12.20
CA GLY A 896 43.51 35.16 11.97
C GLY A 896 42.23 34.68 12.68
N LYS A 897 41.07 35.21 12.27
CA LYS A 897 39.73 34.78 12.74
C LYS A 897 39.45 33.34 12.27
N CYS A 898 38.81 32.54 13.11
CA CYS A 898 38.45 31.16 12.77
C CYS A 898 37.25 31.13 11.81
N GLU A 899 37.46 30.48 10.67
CA GLU A 899 36.44 30.15 9.67
C GLU A 899 36.21 28.63 9.70
N ALA A 900 34.95 28.19 9.75
CA ALA A 900 34.61 26.80 10.05
C ALA A 900 35.03 25.83 8.94
N ASP A 901 34.53 26.07 7.72
CA ASP A 901 34.72 25.18 6.58
C ASP A 901 36.21 25.06 6.22
N PRO A 902 37.00 26.15 6.06
CA PRO A 902 38.43 26.04 5.77
C PRO A 902 39.19 25.22 6.81
N ARG A 903 38.95 25.47 8.11
CA ARG A 903 39.65 24.76 9.18
C ARG A 903 39.29 23.27 9.22
N THR A 904 38.00 22.94 9.03
CA THR A 904 37.55 21.55 8.92
C THR A 904 38.21 20.84 7.74
N LEU A 905 38.23 21.48 6.57
CA LEU A 905 38.79 20.87 5.38
C LEU A 905 40.32 20.78 5.43
N ASP A 906 41.01 21.71 6.07
CA ASP A 906 42.45 21.61 6.30
C ASP A 906 42.80 20.44 7.22
N PHE A 907 42.01 20.24 8.28
CA PHE A 907 42.13 19.06 9.13
C PHE A 907 41.91 17.77 8.34
N VAL A 908 40.83 17.69 7.56
CA VAL A 908 40.52 16.50 6.74
C VAL A 908 41.61 16.26 5.69
N ASN A 909 42.08 17.28 4.97
CA ASN A 909 43.16 17.15 3.99
C ASN A 909 44.43 16.57 4.63
N LYS A 910 44.84 17.13 5.77
CA LYS A 910 46.01 16.63 6.52
C LYS A 910 45.83 15.17 6.89
N MET A 911 44.66 14.77 7.37
CA MET A 911 44.40 13.39 7.76
C MET A 911 44.39 12.44 6.56
N LEU A 912 43.81 12.83 5.43
CA LEU A 912 43.84 12.03 4.20
C LEU A 912 45.28 11.78 3.74
N ASP A 913 46.16 12.77 3.85
CA ASP A 913 47.56 12.67 3.44
C ASP A 913 48.39 11.82 4.43
N GLU A 914 48.16 11.99 5.73
CA GLU A 914 48.94 11.29 6.77
C GLU A 914 48.47 9.85 7.02
N GLU A 915 47.15 9.60 6.96
CA GLU A 915 46.61 8.26 7.14
C GLU A 915 46.56 7.45 5.86
N ASN A 916 46.49 8.11 4.69
CA ASN A 916 46.41 7.46 3.38
C ASN A 916 45.39 6.30 3.36
N PRO A 917 44.08 6.59 3.59
CA PRO A 917 43.06 5.55 3.64
C PRO A 917 42.75 4.97 2.27
N ASP A 918 42.37 3.69 2.24
CA ASP A 918 41.88 3.01 1.04
C ASP A 918 40.40 3.35 0.76
N PHE A 919 39.66 3.76 1.80
CA PHE A 919 38.24 4.09 1.72
C PHE A 919 37.84 5.16 2.73
N VAL A 920 36.85 5.99 2.37
CA VAL A 920 36.25 6.97 3.30
C VAL A 920 34.76 6.69 3.50
N VAL A 921 34.31 6.71 4.75
CA VAL A 921 32.87 6.70 5.09
C VAL A 921 32.46 8.08 5.57
N LEU A 922 31.50 8.68 4.88
CA LEU A 922 30.87 9.95 5.25
C LEU A 922 29.60 9.64 6.06
N SER A 923 29.72 9.64 7.39
CA SER A 923 28.68 9.07 8.28
C SER A 923 27.62 10.08 8.74
N GLY A 924 27.09 10.91 7.85
CA GLY A 924 26.00 11.87 8.12
C GLY A 924 26.45 13.28 8.53
N ASP A 925 25.51 14.23 8.48
CA ASP A 925 25.69 15.66 8.72
C ASP A 925 26.82 16.27 7.87
N GLN A 926 26.72 16.01 6.57
CA GLN A 926 27.65 16.55 5.59
C GLN A 926 27.46 18.06 5.43
N VAL A 927 26.21 18.52 5.52
CA VAL A 927 25.84 19.93 5.45
C VAL A 927 25.34 20.47 6.79
N ASN A 928 25.53 21.77 7.02
CA ASN A 928 24.99 22.47 8.17
C ASN A 928 23.66 23.12 7.79
N GLY A 929 22.55 22.40 7.99
CA GLY A 929 21.22 22.71 7.46
C GLY A 929 20.91 24.20 7.23
N ASP A 930 21.00 25.02 8.28
CA ASP A 930 20.69 26.46 8.22
C ASP A 930 21.66 27.31 7.38
N THR A 931 22.95 26.95 7.33
CA THR A 931 24.00 27.71 6.63
C THR A 931 24.33 27.12 5.25
N ALA A 932 23.63 26.06 4.85
CA ALA A 932 23.80 25.37 3.57
C ALA A 932 22.49 25.26 2.74
N PRO A 933 21.75 26.36 2.47
CA PRO A 933 20.52 26.33 1.66
C PRO A 933 20.68 25.69 0.27
N ASP A 934 21.88 25.67 -0.31
CA ASP A 934 22.26 24.88 -1.48
C ASP A 934 23.18 23.71 -1.09
N ALA A 935 22.62 22.57 -0.71
CA ALA A 935 23.41 21.39 -0.32
C ALA A 935 24.54 20.99 -1.30
N PRO A 936 24.36 21.03 -2.64
CA PRO A 936 25.42 20.68 -3.60
C PRO A 936 26.71 21.48 -3.40
N THR A 937 26.62 22.81 -3.22
CA THR A 937 27.77 23.68 -2.98
C THR A 937 28.59 23.23 -1.77
N ALA A 938 27.93 22.85 -0.66
CA ALA A 938 28.61 22.39 0.54
C ALA A 938 29.23 20.98 0.35
N MET A 939 28.46 20.04 -0.22
CA MET A 939 28.91 18.66 -0.44
C MET A 939 30.11 18.57 -1.41
N PHE A 940 30.20 19.47 -2.38
CA PHE A 940 31.31 19.50 -3.35
C PHE A 940 32.66 19.79 -2.70
N LYS A 941 32.69 20.47 -1.55
CA LYS A 941 33.93 20.75 -0.83
C LYS A 941 34.66 19.47 -0.45
N ILE A 942 33.98 18.54 0.24
CA ILE A 942 34.56 17.24 0.60
C ILE A 942 34.70 16.30 -0.61
N ALA A 943 33.71 16.25 -1.50
CA ALA A 943 33.77 15.36 -2.66
C ALA A 943 34.94 15.71 -3.61
N SER A 944 35.23 17.01 -3.81
CA SER A 944 36.36 17.45 -4.65
C SER A 944 37.72 17.03 -4.08
N ILE A 945 37.84 16.97 -2.75
CA ILE A 945 39.07 16.55 -2.04
C ILE A 945 39.31 15.06 -2.24
N LEU A 946 38.26 14.24 -2.09
CA LEU A 946 38.33 12.79 -2.28
C LEU A 946 38.54 12.43 -3.76
N ALA A 947 37.85 13.12 -4.67
CA ALA A 947 37.99 12.93 -6.10
C ALA A 947 39.41 13.23 -6.60
N ARG A 948 40.02 14.34 -6.14
CA ARG A 948 41.40 14.70 -6.47
C ARG A 948 42.42 13.65 -6.03
N ARG A 949 42.16 12.98 -4.90
CA ARG A 949 42.98 11.88 -4.37
C ARG A 949 42.62 10.50 -4.91
N LYS A 950 41.53 10.39 -5.69
CA LYS A 950 41.01 9.12 -6.22
C LYS A 950 40.65 8.10 -5.13
N ILE A 951 40.19 8.60 -3.98
CA ILE A 951 39.82 7.76 -2.84
C ILE A 951 38.34 7.37 -2.96
N PRO A 952 38.00 6.06 -3.03
CA PRO A 952 36.63 5.60 -2.98
C PRO A 952 35.94 5.97 -1.67
N TYR A 953 34.67 6.33 -1.73
CA TYR A 953 33.90 6.67 -0.52
C TYR A 953 32.44 6.30 -0.62
N ALA A 954 31.76 6.20 0.51
CA ALA A 954 30.32 6.02 0.59
C ALA A 954 29.73 6.87 1.74
N GLY A 955 28.49 7.31 1.60
CA GLY A 955 27.86 8.19 2.57
C GLY A 955 26.46 7.78 3.00
N ILE A 956 26.11 8.19 4.21
CA ILE A 956 24.78 8.15 4.81
C ILE A 956 24.43 9.54 5.33
N PHE A 957 23.17 9.79 5.65
CA PHE A 957 22.70 11.10 6.09
C PHE A 957 22.48 11.17 7.58
N GLY A 958 22.61 12.39 8.10
CA GLY A 958 22.27 12.77 9.45
C GLY A 958 21.10 13.73 9.53
N ASN A 959 20.73 14.10 10.74
CA ASN A 959 19.54 14.92 11.00
C ASN A 959 19.65 16.33 10.42
N HIS A 960 20.85 16.88 10.22
CA HIS A 960 21.03 18.22 9.64
C HIS A 960 21.03 18.23 8.10
N ASP A 961 21.11 17.07 7.46
CA ASP A 961 21.27 17.03 6.01
C ASP A 961 20.01 17.54 5.28
N ASP A 962 18.79 17.34 5.80
CA ASP A 962 17.54 17.70 5.12
C ASP A 962 16.60 18.68 5.86
N GLU A 963 17.05 19.37 6.90
CA GLU A 963 16.20 20.30 7.70
C GLU A 963 15.67 21.49 6.88
N LYS A 964 16.54 22.12 6.08
CA LYS A 964 16.21 23.32 5.26
C LYS A 964 16.88 23.34 3.88
N THR A 965 17.40 22.19 3.46
CA THR A 965 18.20 22.06 2.22
C THR A 965 17.52 21.12 1.22
N MET A 966 18.26 20.63 0.24
CA MET A 966 17.83 19.59 -0.70
C MET A 966 17.40 18.32 0.04
N SER A 967 16.31 17.66 -0.36
CA SER A 967 15.88 16.38 0.25
C SER A 967 16.97 15.30 0.17
N ARG A 968 17.06 14.40 1.17
CA ARG A 968 17.99 13.24 1.20
C ARG A 968 18.05 12.44 -0.12
N ALA A 969 16.88 12.15 -0.71
CA ALA A 969 16.79 11.42 -1.98
C ALA A 969 17.56 12.11 -3.13
N ARG A 970 17.44 13.44 -3.23
CA ARG A 970 18.15 14.24 -4.24
C ARG A 970 19.63 14.38 -3.90
N GLN A 971 19.99 14.53 -2.63
CA GLN A 971 21.39 14.52 -2.21
C GLN A 971 22.07 13.18 -2.52
N MET A 972 21.39 12.05 -2.31
CA MET A 972 21.91 10.72 -2.61
C MET A 972 22.11 10.53 -4.11
N ALA A 973 21.15 10.98 -4.92
CA ALA A 973 21.29 10.97 -6.37
C ALA A 973 22.50 11.78 -6.83
N LEU A 974 22.71 12.96 -6.24
CA LEU A 974 23.93 13.74 -6.49
C LEU A 974 25.19 12.98 -6.07
N MET A 975 25.25 12.45 -4.84
CA MET A 975 26.40 11.70 -4.34
C MET A 975 26.73 10.50 -5.20
N GLU A 976 25.75 9.76 -5.68
CA GLU A 976 25.96 8.61 -6.58
C GLU A 976 26.67 9.02 -7.88
N THR A 977 26.43 10.24 -8.36
CA THR A 977 27.06 10.77 -9.57
C THR A 977 28.44 11.38 -9.34
N LEU A 978 28.92 11.53 -8.10
CA LEU A 978 30.22 12.16 -7.84
C LEU A 978 31.37 11.18 -8.08
N PRO A 979 32.54 11.67 -8.55
CA PRO A 979 33.70 10.81 -8.80
C PRO A 979 34.08 10.01 -7.54
N PHE A 980 34.36 8.72 -7.71
CA PHE A 980 34.77 7.79 -6.64
C PHE A 980 33.72 7.49 -5.56
N SER A 981 32.50 8.00 -5.66
CA SER A 981 31.40 7.64 -4.76
C SER A 981 30.84 6.24 -5.07
N LEU A 982 30.59 5.47 -4.03
CA LEU A 982 29.86 4.19 -4.04
C LEU A 982 28.49 4.29 -3.36
N SER A 983 28.05 5.50 -3.03
CA SER A 983 26.77 5.75 -2.36
C SER A 983 25.59 5.35 -3.25
N ARG A 984 24.52 4.81 -2.64
CA ARG A 984 23.32 4.32 -3.35
C ARG A 984 22.05 4.64 -2.55
N PRO A 985 20.90 4.83 -3.22
CA PRO A 985 19.63 5.10 -2.54
C PRO A 985 19.09 3.91 -1.73
N GLY A 986 19.41 2.68 -2.10
CA GLY A 986 18.78 1.48 -1.52
C GLY A 986 17.46 1.12 -2.21
N PRO A 987 16.75 0.07 -1.75
CA PRO A 987 15.45 -0.33 -2.29
C PRO A 987 14.35 0.71 -1.99
N ALA A 988 13.44 0.93 -2.94
CA ALA A 988 12.43 2.00 -2.87
C ALA A 988 11.27 1.73 -1.90
N ASP A 989 11.10 0.49 -1.46
CA ASP A 989 10.07 0.00 -0.54
C ASP A 989 10.54 -0.09 0.92
N ILE A 990 11.79 0.31 1.19
CA ILE A 990 12.40 0.32 2.52
C ILE A 990 12.45 1.75 3.05
N ASP A 991 12.06 1.94 4.31
CA ASP A 991 12.06 3.27 4.95
C ASP A 991 13.48 3.88 4.99
N GLY A 992 13.56 5.18 4.73
CA GLY A 992 14.83 5.94 4.68
C GLY A 992 15.51 5.91 3.31
N VAL A 993 16.55 6.74 3.16
CA VAL A 993 17.37 6.86 1.94
C VAL A 993 18.82 6.55 2.28
N GLY A 994 19.40 5.57 1.59
CA GLY A 994 20.77 5.15 1.85
C GLY A 994 20.88 3.86 2.67
N ASN A 995 19.93 2.94 2.51
CA ASN A 995 20.01 1.56 3.01
C ASN A 995 20.68 0.65 1.96
N TYR A 996 21.98 0.42 2.05
CA TYR A 996 22.74 -0.37 1.07
C TYR A 996 23.99 -1.00 1.70
N TYR A 997 24.71 -1.79 0.90
CA TYR A 997 25.98 -2.37 1.31
C TYR A 997 27.05 -2.20 0.24
N VAL A 998 28.32 -2.21 0.67
CA VAL A 998 29.50 -2.17 -0.19
C VAL A 998 30.38 -3.38 0.14
N GLU A 999 30.71 -4.17 -0.88
CA GLU A 999 31.62 -5.31 -0.75
C GLU A 999 33.05 -4.89 -1.14
N ILE A 1000 34.00 -5.19 -0.25
CA ILE A 1000 35.43 -5.02 -0.49
C ILE A 1000 35.96 -6.37 -0.93
N LEU A 1001 36.42 -6.45 -2.18
CA LEU A 1001 36.84 -7.70 -2.80
C LEU A 1001 38.18 -8.19 -2.26
N ALA A 1002 38.34 -9.51 -2.21
CA ALA A 1002 39.62 -10.13 -1.92
C ALA A 1002 40.72 -9.69 -2.91
N ARG A 1003 41.98 -9.79 -2.49
CA ARG A 1003 43.16 -9.47 -3.32
C ARG A 1003 43.10 -10.12 -4.71
N SER A 1004 42.65 -11.37 -4.79
CA SER A 1004 42.49 -12.13 -6.03
C SER A 1004 41.14 -12.81 -6.06
N GLY A 1005 40.47 -12.78 -7.22
CA GLY A 1005 39.13 -13.34 -7.39
C GLY A 1005 38.02 -12.31 -7.20
N GLN A 1006 36.78 -12.81 -7.18
CA GLN A 1006 35.54 -12.01 -7.12
C GLN A 1006 34.78 -12.17 -5.79
N HIS A 1007 35.37 -12.87 -4.81
CA HIS A 1007 34.75 -13.05 -3.50
C HIS A 1007 34.98 -11.83 -2.62
N SER A 1008 33.95 -11.47 -1.84
CA SER A 1008 34.00 -10.39 -0.87
C SER A 1008 34.79 -10.82 0.38
N ALA A 1009 35.77 -10.00 0.78
CA ALA A 1009 36.52 -10.18 2.03
C ALA A 1009 35.86 -9.45 3.20
N VAL A 1010 35.24 -8.30 2.93
CA VAL A 1010 34.55 -7.47 3.93
C VAL A 1010 33.27 -6.91 3.33
N THR A 1011 32.16 -6.99 4.05
CA THR A 1011 30.90 -6.32 3.69
C THR A 1011 30.63 -5.18 4.66
N MET A 1012 30.40 -3.98 4.11
CA MET A 1012 30.03 -2.78 4.86
C MET A 1012 28.55 -2.49 4.66
N TYR A 1013 27.75 -2.51 5.72
CA TYR A 1013 26.34 -2.11 5.68
C TYR A 1013 26.19 -0.65 6.10
N LEU A 1014 25.45 0.11 5.30
CA LEU A 1014 25.23 1.53 5.47
C LEU A 1014 23.72 1.70 5.63
N MET A 1015 23.30 2.23 6.79
CA MET A 1015 21.88 2.29 7.17
C MET A 1015 21.46 3.74 7.43
N ASP A 1016 20.26 4.09 6.95
CA ASP A 1016 19.66 5.38 7.27
C ASP A 1016 18.99 5.31 8.65
N THR A 1017 19.42 6.18 9.56
CA THR A 1017 18.83 6.31 10.91
C THR A 1017 17.78 7.41 11.00
N HIS A 1018 17.38 8.01 9.88
CA HIS A 1018 16.40 9.10 9.79
C HIS A 1018 16.91 10.40 10.45
N SER A 1019 16.00 11.22 10.97
CA SER A 1019 16.26 12.53 11.59
C SER A 1019 15.64 12.58 12.99
N TYR A 1020 14.67 13.46 13.20
CA TYR A 1020 13.92 13.61 14.45
C TYR A 1020 12.68 12.72 14.44
N SER A 1021 12.24 12.32 15.63
CA SER A 1021 11.07 11.47 15.77
C SER A 1021 9.83 12.15 15.18
N PRO A 1022 9.02 11.45 14.36
CA PRO A 1022 7.76 12.00 13.85
C PRO A 1022 6.70 12.17 14.95
N ASP A 1023 6.92 11.60 16.14
CA ASP A 1023 6.05 11.72 17.31
C ASP A 1023 6.86 12.20 18.55
N GLU A 1024 7.29 13.46 18.50
CA GLU A 1024 8.08 14.08 19.58
C GLU A 1024 7.36 14.10 20.95
N ARG A 1025 6.03 13.95 20.98
CA ARG A 1025 5.27 13.89 22.24
C ARG A 1025 5.49 12.58 22.97
N LYS A 1026 5.59 11.46 22.24
CA LYS A 1026 5.75 10.12 22.81
C LYS A 1026 7.20 9.69 22.89
N TYR A 1027 7.99 10.05 21.88
CA TYR A 1027 9.41 9.72 21.77
C TYR A 1027 10.20 10.98 21.47
N PRO A 1028 10.43 11.85 22.47
CA PRO A 1028 11.15 13.10 22.25
C PRO A 1028 12.57 12.84 21.74
N GLY A 1029 13.02 13.66 20.79
CA GLY A 1029 14.38 13.61 20.23
C GLY A 1029 14.45 12.86 18.90
N TYR A 1030 15.42 11.95 18.79
CA TYR A 1030 15.81 11.32 17.53
C TYR A 1030 14.92 10.13 17.15
N ASP A 1031 14.80 9.90 15.85
CA ASP A 1031 14.08 8.74 15.30
C ASP A 1031 14.97 7.47 15.31
N TRP A 1032 14.39 6.33 14.93
CA TRP A 1032 15.03 5.02 14.96
C TRP A 1032 14.81 4.23 13.67
N LEU A 1033 15.66 3.21 13.43
CA LEU A 1033 15.49 2.29 12.31
C LEU A 1033 14.14 1.55 12.40
N LYS A 1034 13.41 1.53 11.30
CA LYS A 1034 12.06 0.94 11.20
C LYS A 1034 12.10 -0.59 11.04
N PRO A 1035 11.02 -1.32 11.39
CA PRO A 1035 10.99 -2.78 11.28
C PRO A 1035 11.36 -3.33 9.89
N ASN A 1036 10.89 -2.70 8.81
CA ASN A 1036 11.22 -3.12 7.43
C ASN A 1036 12.70 -2.90 7.07
N GLN A 1037 13.38 -1.88 7.59
CA GLN A 1037 14.83 -1.69 7.43
C GLN A 1037 15.61 -2.82 8.12
N ILE A 1038 15.20 -3.18 9.33
CA ILE A 1038 15.83 -4.26 10.11
C ILE A 1038 15.61 -5.61 9.41
N GLU A 1039 14.39 -5.85 8.92
CA GLU A 1039 14.07 -7.07 8.16
C GLU A 1039 14.83 -7.12 6.82
N TRP A 1040 14.91 -6.02 6.08
CA TRP A 1040 15.73 -5.92 4.88
C TRP A 1040 17.20 -6.22 5.17
N PHE A 1041 17.75 -5.67 6.24
CA PHE A 1041 19.12 -5.95 6.66
C PHE A 1041 19.31 -7.45 6.96
N ARG A 1042 18.40 -8.06 7.74
CA ARG A 1042 18.45 -9.50 8.05
C ARG A 1042 18.43 -10.35 6.78
N ASN A 1043 17.50 -10.07 5.88
CA ASN A 1043 17.33 -10.81 4.63
C ASN A 1043 18.54 -10.64 3.71
N THR A 1044 19.08 -9.42 3.61
CA THR A 1044 20.25 -9.11 2.79
C THR A 1044 21.49 -9.83 3.33
N ALA A 1045 21.79 -9.67 4.63
CA ALA A 1045 22.93 -10.34 5.26
C ALA A 1045 22.81 -11.88 5.14
N ALA A 1046 21.62 -12.43 5.42
CA ALA A 1046 21.38 -13.87 5.29
C ALA A 1046 21.55 -14.38 3.85
N GLY A 1047 21.11 -13.60 2.86
CA GLY A 1047 21.25 -13.92 1.44
C GLY A 1047 22.70 -13.95 0.97
N LEU A 1048 23.56 -13.11 1.54
CA LEU A 1048 24.97 -13.01 1.16
C LEU A 1048 25.85 -14.09 1.80
N LYS A 1049 25.44 -14.70 2.93
CA LYS A 1049 26.22 -15.71 3.68
C LYS A 1049 26.78 -16.83 2.80
N LYS A 1050 26.01 -17.30 1.81
CA LYS A 1050 26.48 -18.35 0.89
C LYS A 1050 27.68 -17.87 0.06
N ALA A 1051 27.58 -16.69 -0.56
CA ALA A 1051 28.66 -16.13 -1.36
C ALA A 1051 29.89 -15.81 -0.51
N HIS A 1052 29.68 -15.33 0.72
CA HIS A 1052 30.75 -15.07 1.69
C HIS A 1052 31.48 -16.35 2.11
N SER A 1053 30.79 -17.48 2.24
CA SER A 1053 31.39 -18.77 2.59
C SER A 1053 32.34 -19.34 1.52
N GLU A 1054 32.28 -18.83 0.29
CA GLU A 1054 33.19 -19.23 -0.79
C GLU A 1054 34.54 -18.48 -0.73
N TYR A 1055 34.65 -17.44 0.09
CA TYR A 1055 35.92 -16.81 0.38
C TYR A 1055 36.79 -17.76 1.23
N SER A 1056 38.03 -17.98 0.81
CA SER A 1056 38.93 -18.96 1.43
C SER A 1056 39.48 -18.55 2.81
N HIS A 1057 39.22 -17.31 3.24
CA HIS A 1057 39.58 -16.79 4.55
C HIS A 1057 38.32 -16.34 5.30
N THR A 1058 38.47 -15.79 6.50
CA THR A 1058 37.33 -15.30 7.29
C THR A 1058 36.76 -14.02 6.69
N HIS A 1059 35.51 -14.08 6.21
CA HIS A 1059 34.73 -12.90 5.83
C HIS A 1059 34.38 -12.06 7.07
N MET A 1060 34.34 -10.73 6.93
CA MET A 1060 34.00 -9.82 8.02
C MET A 1060 32.87 -8.85 7.63
N ASP A 1061 31.82 -8.81 8.45
CA ASP A 1061 30.70 -7.87 8.29
C ASP A 1061 30.83 -6.70 9.28
N ILE A 1062 30.69 -5.46 8.79
CA ILE A 1062 30.75 -4.22 9.59
C ILE A 1062 29.61 -3.26 9.19
N ALA A 1063 29.20 -2.36 10.07
CA ALA A 1063 28.10 -1.43 9.82
C ALA A 1063 28.44 0.03 10.16
N PHE A 1064 27.82 0.96 9.44
CA PHE A 1064 27.91 2.39 9.69
C PHE A 1064 26.50 3.01 9.73
N ILE A 1065 26.29 3.86 10.74
CA ILE A 1065 25.05 4.58 11.01
C ILE A 1065 25.37 6.04 11.36
N HIS A 1066 24.40 6.93 11.31
CA HIS A 1066 24.60 8.29 11.81
C HIS A 1066 24.22 8.36 13.29
N ILE A 1067 22.92 8.32 13.61
CA ILE A 1067 22.39 8.42 14.99
C ILE A 1067 22.77 7.14 15.77
N PRO A 1068 23.35 7.24 16.99
CA PRO A 1068 23.76 6.08 17.77
C PRO A 1068 22.57 5.23 18.22
N LEU A 1069 22.82 3.94 18.43
CA LEU A 1069 21.81 3.04 19.00
C LEU A 1069 21.61 3.33 20.49
N THR A 1070 20.44 2.99 21.03
CA THR A 1070 20.09 3.19 22.44
C THR A 1070 21.12 2.57 23.41
N GLU A 1071 21.78 1.49 23.02
CA GLU A 1071 22.80 0.79 23.81
C GLU A 1071 24.09 1.58 24.02
N TYR A 1072 24.39 2.59 23.17
CA TYR A 1072 25.54 3.48 23.36
C TYR A 1072 25.47 4.23 24.70
N ALA A 1073 24.25 4.39 25.24
CA ALA A 1073 23.97 5.04 26.52
C ALA A 1073 24.10 4.10 27.75
N THR A 1074 24.82 2.98 27.65
CA THR A 1074 24.97 2.00 28.76
C THR A 1074 26.31 2.18 29.49
N PRO A 1075 26.36 2.80 30.68
CA PRO A 1075 27.62 3.18 31.32
C PRO A 1075 28.43 2.01 31.91
N GLU A 1076 27.81 0.85 32.12
CA GLU A 1076 28.43 -0.35 32.71
C GLU A 1076 29.25 -1.16 31.70
N LEU A 1077 29.11 -0.91 30.41
CA LEU A 1077 29.82 -1.66 29.37
C LEU A 1077 31.30 -1.25 29.28
N PRO A 1078 32.23 -2.20 29.02
CA PRO A 1078 33.63 -1.88 28.82
C PRO A 1078 33.81 -0.89 27.67
N ARG A 1079 34.58 0.18 27.90
CA ARG A 1079 34.87 1.20 26.90
C ARG A 1079 36.33 1.63 26.91
N VAL A 1080 36.77 2.15 25.78
CA VAL A 1080 38.05 2.84 25.60
C VAL A 1080 37.75 4.19 24.96
N GLY A 1081 38.25 5.26 25.59
CA GLY A 1081 37.98 6.65 25.23
C GLY A 1081 37.17 7.39 26.30
N GLU A 1082 36.70 8.59 25.97
CA GLU A 1082 36.05 9.53 26.90
C GLU A 1082 34.55 9.72 26.57
N TRP A 1083 33.70 9.49 27.55
CA TRP A 1083 32.28 9.88 27.52
C TRP A 1083 32.15 11.30 28.06
N LYS A 1084 31.78 12.26 27.22
CA LYS A 1084 31.82 13.70 27.54
C LYS A 1084 30.45 14.36 27.61
N GLU A 1085 29.46 13.80 26.93
CA GLU A 1085 28.10 14.37 26.89
C GLU A 1085 27.04 13.27 26.96
N GLY A 1086 25.79 13.66 27.20
CA GLY A 1086 24.67 12.72 27.14
C GLY A 1086 24.56 12.11 25.74
N VAL A 1087 24.37 10.80 25.65
CA VAL A 1087 24.27 10.11 24.36
C VAL A 1087 22.97 10.51 23.66
N THR A 1088 23.09 11.08 22.47
CA THR A 1088 22.00 11.53 21.58
C THR A 1088 21.38 10.36 20.80
N ALA A 1089 20.98 9.31 21.51
CA ALA A 1089 20.29 8.14 20.93
C ALA A 1089 18.76 8.27 21.01
N PRO A 1090 17.99 7.59 20.15
CA PRO A 1090 16.55 7.52 20.27
C PRO A 1090 16.14 6.91 21.61
N VAL A 1091 15.06 7.45 22.18
CA VAL A 1091 14.45 6.92 23.40
C VAL A 1091 13.91 5.51 23.18
N TYR A 1092 13.39 5.25 21.97
CA TYR A 1092 12.88 3.95 21.56
C TYR A 1092 14.03 3.04 21.11
N ASN A 1093 14.13 1.85 21.73
CA ASN A 1093 15.04 0.81 21.29
C ASN A 1093 14.40 0.00 20.15
N SER A 1094 14.97 0.08 18.94
CA SER A 1094 14.47 -0.63 17.76
C SER A 1094 14.81 -2.13 17.72
N GLY A 1095 15.72 -2.61 18.59
CA GLY A 1095 16.27 -3.96 18.54
C GLY A 1095 17.30 -4.17 17.43
N PHE A 1096 17.78 -3.09 16.77
CA PHE A 1096 18.72 -3.23 15.66
C PHE A 1096 20.10 -3.76 16.10
N ARG A 1097 20.55 -3.43 17.31
CA ARG A 1097 21.76 -4.02 17.90
C ARG A 1097 21.70 -5.55 17.88
N ASP A 1098 20.55 -6.12 18.23
CA ASP A 1098 20.39 -7.57 18.28
C ASP A 1098 20.38 -8.18 16.88
N ALA A 1099 19.78 -7.50 15.90
CA ALA A 1099 19.85 -7.92 14.50
C ALA A 1099 21.30 -7.94 13.98
N LEU A 1100 22.12 -6.94 14.32
CA LEU A 1100 23.54 -6.90 13.95
C LEU A 1100 24.30 -8.11 14.53
N VAL A 1101 24.11 -8.40 15.83
CA VAL A 1101 24.73 -9.55 16.49
C VAL A 1101 24.25 -10.88 15.90
N GLU A 1102 22.95 -11.00 15.65
CA GLU A 1102 22.34 -12.19 15.03
C GLU A 1102 22.93 -12.50 13.65
N GLN A 1103 23.22 -11.45 12.86
CA GLN A 1103 23.83 -11.60 11.54
C GLN A 1103 25.36 -11.69 11.55
N GLY A 1104 26.00 -11.61 12.73
CA GLY A 1104 27.45 -11.77 12.86
C GLY A 1104 28.26 -10.51 12.54
N VAL A 1105 27.62 -9.33 12.58
CA VAL A 1105 28.33 -8.05 12.40
C VAL A 1105 29.27 -7.82 13.56
N LEU A 1106 30.51 -7.45 13.25
CA LEU A 1106 31.61 -7.36 14.22
C LEU A 1106 31.70 -6.00 14.90
N MET A 1107 31.35 -4.94 14.17
CA MET A 1107 31.29 -3.58 14.70
C MET A 1107 30.25 -2.72 13.98
N VAL A 1108 29.69 -1.77 14.72
CA VAL A 1108 28.89 -0.66 14.20
C VAL A 1108 29.52 0.66 14.65
N SER A 1109 29.61 1.64 13.75
CA SER A 1109 30.13 2.96 14.08
C SER A 1109 29.12 4.06 13.75
N ALA A 1110 28.88 4.94 14.71
CA ALA A 1110 27.97 6.07 14.63
C ALA A 1110 28.73 7.36 14.27
N GLY A 1111 28.14 8.16 13.38
CA GLY A 1111 28.68 9.45 12.98
C GLY A 1111 28.24 10.62 13.84
N HIS A 1112 27.04 10.52 14.43
CA HIS A 1112 26.41 11.53 15.25
C HIS A 1112 27.06 11.62 16.63
N ASP A 1113 26.88 12.78 17.27
CA ASP A 1113 27.31 13.16 18.61
C ASP A 1113 28.71 13.80 18.67
N HIS A 1114 28.72 15.08 19.05
CA HIS A 1114 29.77 16.05 18.74
C HIS A 1114 31.07 15.85 19.53
N CYS A 1115 30.96 15.44 20.79
CA CYS A 1115 32.01 15.39 21.79
C CYS A 1115 32.23 13.99 22.40
N ASN A 1116 31.28 13.07 22.25
CA ASN A 1116 31.46 11.69 22.71
C ASN A 1116 32.54 10.98 21.90
N ASP A 1117 33.49 10.38 22.63
CA ASP A 1117 34.73 9.89 22.04
C ASP A 1117 35.13 8.53 22.62
N TYR A 1118 34.30 7.50 22.40
CA TYR A 1118 34.63 6.15 22.85
C TYR A 1118 34.22 5.07 21.85
N CYS A 1119 34.82 3.89 22.02
CA CYS A 1119 34.26 2.63 21.55
C CYS A 1119 33.76 1.84 22.77
N LEU A 1120 32.55 1.32 22.67
CA LEU A 1120 31.84 0.56 23.69
C LEU A 1120 31.72 -0.90 23.24
N LEU A 1121 32.14 -1.85 24.08
CA LEU A 1121 31.98 -3.26 23.79
C LEU A 1121 30.65 -3.78 24.35
N SER A 1122 29.72 -4.12 23.46
CA SER A 1122 28.51 -4.84 23.83
C SER A 1122 28.82 -6.30 24.16
N LEU A 1123 28.18 -6.84 25.20
CA LEU A 1123 28.33 -8.21 25.67
C LEU A 1123 27.10 -9.06 25.32
N GLN A 1124 27.26 -10.39 25.28
CA GLN A 1124 26.13 -11.30 25.11
C GLN A 1124 25.15 -11.18 26.29
N ASN A 1125 23.84 -11.11 25.99
CA ASN A 1125 22.71 -11.00 26.94
C ASN A 1125 22.50 -9.63 27.64
N VAL A 1126 23.15 -8.56 27.18
CA VAL A 1126 22.81 -7.19 27.63
C VAL A 1126 21.67 -6.66 26.76
N THR A 1127 20.46 -6.58 27.32
CA THR A 1127 19.29 -5.95 26.71
C THR A 1127 18.79 -4.83 27.64
N ARG A 1128 18.65 -3.60 27.13
CA ARG A 1128 18.18 -2.45 27.90
C ARG A 1128 16.64 -2.43 27.97
N THR A 1129 16.00 -3.55 28.30
CA THR A 1129 14.52 -3.64 28.29
C THR A 1129 13.86 -3.37 29.64
N ASP A 1130 14.59 -3.22 30.74
CA ASP A 1130 13.98 -2.97 32.05
C ASP A 1130 14.37 -1.60 32.63
N THR A 1131 13.35 -0.77 32.91
CA THR A 1131 13.43 0.55 33.55
C THR A 1131 13.86 0.50 35.04
N LYS A 1132 14.67 -0.47 35.45
CA LYS A 1132 15.39 -0.50 36.74
C LYS A 1132 16.47 -1.59 36.71
N PRO A 1133 17.75 -1.28 37.02
CA PRO A 1133 18.76 -2.32 37.16
C PRO A 1133 18.41 -3.24 38.34
N PRO A 1134 18.65 -4.57 38.23
CA PRO A 1134 18.54 -5.48 39.36
C PRO A 1134 19.49 -5.08 40.50
N PRO A 1135 19.20 -5.45 41.76
CA PRO A 1135 20.07 -5.19 42.89
C PRO A 1135 21.52 -5.67 42.63
N PRO A 1136 22.55 -4.99 43.16
CA PRO A 1136 23.97 -5.29 42.90
C PRO A 1136 24.34 -6.76 43.12
N ASP A 1137 23.60 -7.43 44.00
CA ASP A 1137 23.86 -8.80 44.47
C ASP A 1137 23.35 -9.88 43.51
N GLN A 1138 22.61 -9.50 42.46
CA GLN A 1138 22.02 -10.41 41.46
C GLN A 1138 22.56 -10.19 40.03
N GLN A 1139 23.47 -9.22 39.85
CA GLN A 1139 24.14 -9.04 38.57
C GLN A 1139 25.33 -10.00 38.47
N PRO A 1140 25.40 -10.85 37.42
CA PRO A 1140 26.62 -11.63 37.19
C PRO A 1140 27.78 -10.65 36.94
N PRO A 1141 28.97 -10.88 37.51
CA PRO A 1141 30.10 -9.98 37.35
C PRO A 1141 30.42 -9.76 35.86
N PRO A 1142 30.73 -8.52 35.42
CA PRO A 1142 30.99 -8.17 34.01
C PRO A 1142 32.06 -9.05 33.33
N GLN A 1143 32.90 -9.71 34.13
CA GLN A 1143 34.00 -10.58 33.70
C GLN A 1143 33.57 -11.98 33.20
N MET A 1144 32.28 -12.35 33.20
CA MET A 1144 31.80 -13.65 32.70
C MET A 1144 31.03 -13.63 31.37
N GLN A 1145 30.77 -12.46 30.78
CA GLN A 1145 29.98 -12.37 29.54
C GLN A 1145 30.87 -12.26 28.30
N LYS A 1146 30.52 -12.99 27.24
CA LYS A 1146 31.30 -13.04 25.99
C LYS A 1146 31.14 -11.73 25.19
N PRO A 1147 32.21 -11.18 24.58
CA PRO A 1147 32.12 -10.08 23.61
C PRO A 1147 31.14 -10.36 22.48
N ALA A 1148 30.33 -9.37 22.08
CA ALA A 1148 29.31 -9.53 21.04
C ALA A 1148 29.45 -8.57 19.85
N LEU A 1149 29.59 -7.26 20.10
CA LEU A 1149 29.63 -6.22 19.06
C LEU A 1149 30.37 -4.98 19.58
N TRP A 1150 31.29 -4.43 18.81
CA TRP A 1150 31.87 -3.12 19.11
C TRP A 1150 31.00 -1.99 18.55
N MET A 1151 30.74 -0.97 19.36
CA MET A 1151 29.93 0.20 19.04
C MET A 1151 30.79 1.45 19.21
N CYS A 1152 31.21 2.07 18.12
CA CYS A 1152 32.17 3.18 18.11
C CYS A 1152 31.53 4.51 17.71
N TYR A 1153 32.10 5.63 18.19
CA TYR A 1153 31.84 6.97 17.66
C TYR A 1153 32.93 7.41 16.71
N ALA A 1154 32.56 8.05 15.59
CA ALA A 1154 33.48 8.69 14.65
C ALA A 1154 34.24 9.86 15.32
N GLY A 1155 33.52 10.67 16.11
CA GLY A 1155 33.96 11.98 16.62
C GLY A 1155 33.54 13.13 15.71
N GLY A 1156 33.46 14.34 16.28
CA GLY A 1156 33.04 15.54 15.57
C GLY A 1156 34.18 16.20 14.80
N VAL A 1157 34.08 16.22 13.47
CA VAL A 1157 35.10 16.76 12.56
C VAL A 1157 34.86 18.24 12.23
N GLY A 1158 33.60 18.62 12.06
CA GLY A 1158 33.16 19.93 11.61
C GLY A 1158 33.27 21.02 12.67
N PHE A 1159 33.88 22.16 12.33
CA PHE A 1159 33.87 23.36 13.16
C PHE A 1159 32.56 24.15 13.04
N GLY A 1160 31.72 23.86 12.05
CA GLY A 1160 30.38 24.44 11.92
C GLY A 1160 29.35 23.81 12.88
N GLY A 1161 29.62 22.61 13.37
CA GLY A 1161 28.81 21.90 14.37
C GLY A 1161 29.22 22.25 15.81
N TYR A 1162 28.33 21.98 16.76
CA TYR A 1162 28.59 22.26 18.18
C TYR A 1162 29.78 21.46 18.75
N ALA A 1163 30.43 21.94 19.83
CA ALA A 1163 31.41 21.17 20.62
C ALA A 1163 31.65 21.77 22.03
N GLY A 1164 30.63 21.73 22.89
CA GLY A 1164 30.63 22.56 24.11
C GLY A 1164 31.02 21.94 25.43
N TYR A 1165 31.65 20.76 25.46
CA TYR A 1165 32.03 20.12 26.73
C TYR A 1165 33.55 20.09 26.94
N GLY A 1166 34.11 21.20 27.46
CA GLY A 1166 35.41 21.18 28.16
C GLY A 1166 36.67 21.13 27.28
N GLY A 1167 36.71 21.85 26.15
CA GLY A 1167 37.93 21.97 25.33
C GLY A 1167 38.12 20.83 24.33
N TYR A 1168 37.02 20.35 23.74
CA TYR A 1168 37.06 19.31 22.72
C TYR A 1168 37.84 19.75 21.47
N VAL A 1169 38.91 19.01 21.16
CA VAL A 1169 39.63 19.13 19.90
C VAL A 1169 38.96 18.25 18.85
N ARG A 1170 38.66 18.81 17.65
CA ARG A 1170 38.06 18.07 16.54
C ARG A 1170 38.90 16.86 16.17
N ARG A 1171 38.23 15.74 15.86
CA ARG A 1171 38.90 14.45 15.66
C ARG A 1171 38.08 13.54 14.75
N LEU A 1172 38.74 12.59 14.13
CA LEU A 1172 38.12 11.56 13.28
C LEU A 1172 38.65 10.17 13.62
N ARG A 1173 37.94 9.12 13.21
CA ARG A 1173 38.28 7.72 13.50
C ARG A 1173 38.79 6.99 12.26
N VAL A 1174 39.77 6.13 12.47
CA VAL A 1174 40.34 5.24 11.46
C VAL A 1174 40.17 3.78 11.89
N PHE A 1175 39.87 2.91 10.93
CA PHE A 1175 39.83 1.46 11.08
C PHE A 1175 40.84 0.84 10.11
N ASP A 1176 41.79 0.05 10.62
CA ASP A 1176 42.75 -0.75 9.84
C ASP A 1176 42.32 -2.21 9.93
N ILE A 1177 41.86 -2.76 8.80
CA ILE A 1177 41.38 -4.13 8.67
C ILE A 1177 42.53 -4.98 8.12
N ASP A 1178 42.89 -6.05 8.81
CA ASP A 1178 43.85 -7.05 8.34
C ASP A 1178 43.10 -8.35 8.03
N THR A 1179 42.96 -8.68 6.75
CA THR A 1179 42.23 -9.88 6.32
C THR A 1179 43.03 -11.17 6.49
N ASN A 1180 44.36 -11.09 6.70
CA ASN A 1180 45.18 -12.28 6.96
C ASN A 1180 44.98 -12.76 8.40
N ALA A 1181 44.92 -11.81 9.34
CA ALA A 1181 44.65 -12.09 10.76
C ALA A 1181 43.15 -12.10 11.09
N ALA A 1182 42.29 -11.66 10.16
CA ALA A 1182 40.88 -11.36 10.40
C ALA A 1182 40.72 -10.44 11.62
N SER A 1183 41.51 -9.36 11.65
CA SER A 1183 41.55 -8.42 12.77
C SER A 1183 41.20 -6.99 12.33
N ILE A 1184 40.66 -6.21 13.26
CA ILE A 1184 40.34 -4.80 13.06
C ILE A 1184 40.95 -4.00 14.21
N THR A 1185 41.79 -3.03 13.85
CA THR A 1185 42.38 -2.07 14.79
C THR A 1185 41.79 -0.69 14.53
N THR A 1186 41.51 0.09 15.58
CA THR A 1186 40.99 1.45 15.44
C THR A 1186 41.75 2.45 16.32
N TRP A 1187 41.80 3.70 15.87
CA TRP A 1187 42.32 4.85 16.61
C TRP A 1187 41.65 6.13 16.11
N LYS A 1188 41.87 7.23 16.83
CA LYS A 1188 41.52 8.58 16.34
C LYS A 1188 42.74 9.45 16.11
N ARG A 1189 42.52 10.48 15.29
CA ARG A 1189 43.48 11.56 15.05
C ARG A 1189 42.82 12.90 15.39
N VAL A 1190 43.60 13.82 15.94
CA VAL A 1190 43.13 15.12 16.43
C VAL A 1190 43.65 16.28 15.58
N GLU A 1191 42.86 17.35 15.50
CA GLU A 1191 43.19 18.55 14.72
C GLU A 1191 44.27 19.42 15.37
N HIS A 1192 44.35 19.44 16.71
CA HIS A 1192 45.26 20.27 17.50
C HIS A 1192 45.92 19.49 18.64
N GLY A 1193 47.07 19.97 19.12
CA GLY A 1193 47.86 19.31 20.17
C GLY A 1193 48.78 18.24 19.59
N ASP A 1194 48.69 17.00 20.11
CA ASP A 1194 49.45 15.86 19.59
C ASP A 1194 48.85 15.33 18.28
N THR A 1195 49.02 16.12 17.21
CA THR A 1195 48.43 15.79 15.91
C THR A 1195 49.07 14.58 15.22
N ALA A 1196 50.27 14.15 15.65
CA ALA A 1196 50.94 12.95 15.14
C ALA A 1196 50.54 11.69 15.91
N GLY A 1197 50.11 11.83 17.16
CA GLY A 1197 49.67 10.73 18.02
C GLY A 1197 48.41 10.02 17.50
N LYS A 1198 48.34 8.72 17.82
CA LYS A 1198 47.14 7.90 17.69
C LYS A 1198 46.52 7.76 19.07
N ILE A 1199 45.36 8.38 19.28
CA ILE A 1199 44.63 8.29 20.55
C ILE A 1199 43.61 7.15 20.47
N ASP A 1200 43.25 6.58 21.61
CA ASP A 1200 42.31 5.45 21.73
C ASP A 1200 42.63 4.27 20.82
N TRP A 1201 43.92 4.06 20.57
CA TRP A 1201 44.41 2.93 19.79
C TRP A 1201 44.03 1.62 20.48
N GLN A 1202 43.35 0.74 19.75
CA GLN A 1202 42.90 -0.54 20.28
C GLN A 1202 42.61 -1.56 19.17
N VAL A 1203 42.80 -2.83 19.47
CA VAL A 1203 42.34 -3.95 18.65
C VAL A 1203 40.91 -4.29 19.09
N ILE A 1204 39.95 -4.19 18.18
CA ILE A 1204 38.52 -4.44 18.46
C ILE A 1204 38.09 -5.82 17.97
N VAL A 1205 38.73 -6.34 16.93
CA VAL A 1205 38.47 -7.67 16.38
C VAL A 1205 39.78 -8.40 16.21
N ASP A 1206 39.81 -9.67 16.58
CA ASP A 1206 40.94 -10.58 16.33
C ASP A 1206 40.42 -11.98 15.99
N GLY A 1207 41.01 -12.63 14.97
CA GLY A 1207 40.56 -13.95 14.50
C GLY A 1207 39.07 -14.00 14.09
N GLY A 1208 38.55 -12.90 13.55
CA GLY A 1208 37.15 -12.77 13.11
C GLY A 1208 36.14 -12.66 14.25
N LYS A 1209 36.57 -12.28 15.45
CA LYS A 1209 35.70 -12.15 16.63
C LYS A 1209 35.97 -10.85 17.38
N PRO A 1210 34.94 -10.21 17.96
CA PRO A 1210 35.14 -9.10 18.88
C PRO A 1210 35.98 -9.54 20.09
N VAL A 1211 36.98 -8.75 20.46
CA VAL A 1211 37.84 -9.01 21.63
C VAL A 1211 37.70 -7.92 22.68
N PRO A 1212 37.85 -8.24 23.99
CA PRO A 1212 37.80 -7.23 25.04
C PRO A 1212 39.02 -6.31 24.97
N PRO A 1213 38.91 -5.07 25.50
CA PRO A 1213 40.05 -4.18 25.58
C PRO A 1213 41.16 -4.77 26.48
N PRO A 1214 42.44 -4.48 26.22
CA PRO A 1214 43.52 -4.90 27.10
C PRO A 1214 43.33 -4.35 28.53
N PRO A 1215 43.76 -5.09 29.57
CA PRO A 1215 43.61 -4.64 30.95
C PRO A 1215 44.38 -3.32 31.17
N PRO A 1216 43.86 -2.41 32.02
CA PRO A 1216 44.52 -1.13 32.28
C PRO A 1216 45.94 -1.36 32.82
N PRO A 1217 46.90 -0.46 32.53
CA PRO A 1217 48.23 -0.54 33.10
C PRO A 1217 48.14 -0.53 34.65
N PRO A 1218 49.03 -1.24 35.36
CA PRO A 1218 49.03 -1.25 36.81
C PRO A 1218 49.16 0.18 37.33
N PRO A 1219 48.45 0.54 38.42
CA PRO A 1219 48.49 1.89 38.96
C PRO A 1219 49.94 2.27 39.31
N PRO A 1220 50.34 3.54 39.11
CA PRO A 1220 51.65 4.00 39.52
C PRO A 1220 51.83 3.77 41.03
N PRO A 1221 53.06 3.48 41.50
CA PRO A 1221 53.33 3.23 42.92
C PRO A 1221 52.80 4.36 43.81
N ALA A 1222 52.25 3.98 44.97
CA ALA A 1222 51.29 4.73 45.80
C ALA A 1222 51.78 6.03 46.46
N ASP A 1223 52.84 6.69 45.97
CA ASP A 1223 53.46 7.85 46.63
C ASP A 1223 53.17 9.22 45.98
N GLN A 1224 52.14 9.34 45.13
CA GLN A 1224 51.69 10.66 44.66
C GLN A 1224 50.20 10.87 44.93
N LYS A 1225 49.92 11.73 45.92
CA LYS A 1225 48.57 12.20 46.26
C LYS A 1225 47.92 12.87 45.02
N PRO A 1226 46.67 12.54 44.67
CA PRO A 1226 45.91 13.31 43.69
C PRO A 1226 45.66 14.74 44.19
N ALA A 1227 45.83 15.72 43.30
CA ALA A 1227 45.42 17.10 43.56
C ALA A 1227 43.88 17.18 43.70
N PRO A 1228 43.34 18.10 44.53
CA PRO A 1228 41.90 18.21 44.73
C PRO A 1228 41.18 18.67 43.45
N PRO A 1229 39.95 18.20 43.21
CA PRO A 1229 39.17 18.61 42.05
C PRO A 1229 38.82 20.11 42.11
N PRO A 1230 38.77 20.82 40.97
CA PRO A 1230 38.31 22.20 40.92
C PRO A 1230 36.80 22.28 41.21
N PRO A 1231 36.30 23.40 41.76
CA PRO A 1231 34.91 23.54 42.18
C PRO A 1231 33.96 23.63 40.99
N ALA A 1232 32.78 23.04 41.15
CA ALA A 1232 31.67 23.13 40.21
C ALA A 1232 31.22 24.59 40.02
N VAL A 1233 31.13 25.02 38.76
CA VAL A 1233 30.60 26.34 38.38
C VAL A 1233 29.12 26.18 38.05
N GLN A 1234 28.32 27.04 38.67
CA GLN A 1234 26.86 27.15 38.62
C GLN A 1234 26.34 27.62 37.25
N ASP A 1235 25.11 27.20 36.96
CA ASP A 1235 24.15 27.82 36.03
C ASP A 1235 24.29 29.34 35.93
N ILE A 1236 24.36 29.86 34.70
CA ILE A 1236 23.81 31.19 34.39
C ILE A 1236 23.22 31.14 32.96
N HIS A 1237 21.88 31.14 32.91
CA HIS A 1237 21.12 31.72 31.80
C HIS A 1237 21.36 33.23 31.76
N GLU A 1238 21.81 33.77 30.63
CA GLU A 1238 21.46 35.10 30.12
C GLU A 1238 21.68 35.17 28.60
#